data_AF-A0A8T0QLA7-F1
#
_entry.id   AF-A0A8T0QLA7-F1
#
_cell.length_a   1.000
_cell.length_b   1.000
_cell.length_c   1.000
_cell.angle_alpha   90.00
_cell.angle_beta   90.00
_cell.angle_gamma   90.00
#
_symmetry.space_group_name_H-M   'P 1'
#
loop_
_entity.id
_entity.type
_entity.pdbx_description
1 polymer ?
#
loop_
_entity_poly.entity_id
_entity_poly.type
_entity_poly.pdbx_seq_one_letter_code
_entity_poly.pdbx_strand_id
1 'polypeptide(L)'
;MGSSSQGGKLTLLLGPPGCGKTTLLRALAGRIDKNLKVTGDIEYNGVNLNEFAQAKTSAYVSQRDLHTPEMTVRETLDFSARFQGVGWRAEILEEVIRKEEVAGIIPDPDIDMFMKAVYMENLDRSIHIEYIMKILGLDKCADTMVGDAMRRGISGGEKKRLTTGEMMIGPSKALFMDEISTGLDSSTTFQVLSCLQQLAQVSQYTVLVSLLQPARETYQLFDDIVLMAEGKIVYHGPRSCILNFFELCGFKCPRRKGAADFLQEVLSKKDQEQFWGLGDETYNFVTVDQFCERFKTCYVGQNLAMELLEPKAKEHSSALSFSIYSLSKWKLLKVCFARELLLMKRNAFIYKSKSLQVGLVALLTGTVFLRTHLSKDTTHANSYMSSLFFALIFLIVNGLPEMAMTINRLPVFYKQRDCCFYPAWAYAIPAFFTKIPVSLVESVTWTCITYYLIGYTPQASRFFRHLLVLFLMHSTSLSLFRCVVSYCQTAPVSSVGSTLSFIFFLLCGGFVIPPTSIPNWLKWVFWISPMSYGEICLTGNEFLAPRWEKITVSSVTLGRSILMDRGLDFPSIFYWISVGALIVFILLLNIGFAIGLTTIRRTSQALVSRDKLTKLQGADLANFEDMMNKSSMSPRATLYIPNTIGKVIPFKPLAISFRDVNYYVDTPMAMREKGYAEGKLQLLHNITGSFQPGVLSVLMGVTGAGKTTLLDVLAGRKTGGVIEGDIRIGGYPKVQETFARISGYCEQIDVHSPQVTVWESVVYSAWLRLPTEIDPEMRHDFVKEVLETIELDEVRDTLVGLPGANGLSTEQRKRLTIAVELVSNPSIIFLDEPTSGLDARAAAIVMRAVKNVADTGRTVACTVHQPSIEIFEAFDQLMLMKQGGKLIYSGPLGQNSCEVIQYFQAILGVPLIKDDYNPSTWMLEVTSRSMETYLGVDFAQIYSESSLYKDNDVMVKRLSIPSPETSDLHFLTQFPQKFLEQFKACLWKQCLSHWRSPSYNLVRILIVALSSLIFGVLYWQQGNIDHINNREGLFTILGSMYCTFLYTGIKNSQSVMPFVSVERSVMYRERFAGMYSPWAYSIAQLAMEIPYVAIQVLLLLFIAYPMIGYAWTTIKLLWFFYTMFCTLLYFVYLGMVVVSLTPNNQVATILSSMCFITQNLMAGFIVPGPKIPKWWIWLYRIIPTSWTLNVFFTTQFLYDDDKNIMVSGEIIPMMSFAKNYFGYSRDLLPLAAVMLAIFPVFFGIIFAYSISKLNFQRR
;
A
#
# COMPACT_ATOMS: atom_id res chain seq x y z
N MET A 1 21.19 27.54 19.39
CA MET A 1 21.16 27.55 17.92
C MET A 1 20.01 28.45 17.55
N GLY A 2 20.24 29.55 16.84
CA GLY A 2 19.18 30.44 16.39
C GLY A 2 19.21 30.56 14.87
N SER A 3 18.04 30.71 14.26
CA SER A 3 17.88 30.93 12.82
C SER A 3 16.66 31.82 12.61
N SER A 4 16.80 32.86 11.77
CA SER A 4 15.72 33.75 11.33
C SER A 4 15.37 33.44 9.87
N SER A 5 14.09 33.50 9.48
CA SER A 5 13.71 33.50 8.07
C SER A 5 12.84 34.72 7.82
N GLN A 6 13.17 35.48 6.77
CA GLN A 6 12.50 36.73 6.44
C GLN A 6 11.43 36.51 5.36
N GLY A 7 10.39 37.33 5.36
CA GLY A 7 9.41 37.37 4.26
C GLY A 7 10.08 37.83 2.97
N GLY A 8 9.61 37.33 1.83
CA GLY A 8 10.12 37.75 0.52
C GLY A 8 11.29 36.93 -0.02
N LYS A 9 11.83 36.00 0.77
CA LYS A 9 12.98 35.18 0.41
C LYS A 9 12.64 33.70 0.22
N LEU A 10 13.30 33.07 -0.74
CA LEU A 10 13.28 31.63 -0.93
C LEU A 10 14.53 31.02 -0.26
N THR A 11 14.33 30.25 0.81
CA THR A 11 15.40 29.64 1.61
C THR A 11 15.53 28.14 1.32
N LEU A 12 16.75 27.68 1.06
CA LEU A 12 17.08 26.26 0.87
C LEU A 12 17.52 25.62 2.18
N LEU A 13 16.84 24.55 2.61
CA LEU A 13 17.30 23.67 3.69
C LEU A 13 18.07 22.49 3.11
N LEU A 14 19.40 22.50 3.25
CA LEU A 14 20.31 21.49 2.72
C LEU A 14 20.93 20.67 3.86
N GLY A 15 21.21 19.40 3.61
CA GLY A 15 21.95 18.55 4.55
C GLY A 15 21.84 17.07 4.20
N PRO A 16 22.77 16.22 4.68
CA PRO A 16 22.72 14.79 4.38
C PRO A 16 21.45 14.12 4.93
N PRO A 17 21.04 12.96 4.37
CA PRO A 17 19.94 12.18 4.91
C PRO A 17 20.13 11.86 6.41
N GLY A 18 19.05 11.94 7.18
CA GLY A 18 19.08 11.65 8.63
C GLY A 18 19.65 12.76 9.53
N CYS A 19 19.95 13.96 9.01
CA CYS A 19 20.39 15.10 9.83
C CYS A 19 19.26 15.85 10.56
N GLY A 20 17.99 15.47 10.37
CA GLY A 20 16.85 16.05 11.08
C GLY A 20 16.02 17.09 10.32
N LYS A 21 16.24 17.30 9.01
CA LYS A 21 15.50 18.28 8.18
C LYS A 21 13.98 18.20 8.32
N THR A 22 13.40 17.02 8.10
CA THR A 22 11.96 16.77 8.22
C THR A 22 11.44 17.06 9.64
N THR A 23 12.21 16.71 10.67
CA THR A 23 11.86 16.98 12.06
C THR A 23 11.83 18.48 12.33
N LEU A 24 12.82 19.23 11.82
CA LEU A 24 12.87 20.69 11.92
C LEU A 24 11.68 21.35 11.21
N LEU A 25 11.39 20.98 9.96
CA LEU A 25 10.24 21.51 9.22
C LEU A 25 8.91 21.24 9.92
N ARG A 26 8.74 20.03 10.49
CA ARG A 26 7.56 19.70 11.29
C ARG A 26 7.50 20.48 12.59
N ALA A 27 8.64 20.79 13.22
CA ALA A 27 8.72 21.65 14.40
C ALA A 27 8.21 23.05 14.07
N LEU A 28 8.77 23.64 13.00
CA LEU A 28 8.42 24.97 12.52
C LEU A 28 6.97 25.05 12.05
N ALA A 29 6.37 23.95 11.59
CA ALA A 29 4.96 23.88 11.20
C ALA A 29 3.98 23.51 12.34
N GLY A 30 4.47 23.16 13.54
CA GLY A 30 3.63 22.83 14.70
C GLY A 30 3.09 21.41 14.71
N ARG A 31 3.76 20.52 13.98
CA ARG A 31 3.31 19.16 13.66
C ARG A 31 4.20 18.08 14.27
N ILE A 32 4.94 18.43 15.33
CA ILE A 32 5.73 17.46 16.08
C ILE A 32 4.83 16.49 16.85
N ASP A 33 5.27 15.25 16.93
CA ASP A 33 4.63 14.23 17.75
C ASP A 33 4.74 14.58 19.23
N LYS A 34 3.66 14.44 20.00
CA LYS A 34 3.64 14.77 21.44
C LYS A 34 4.62 13.96 22.27
N ASN A 35 5.07 12.82 21.73
CA ASN A 35 6.08 11.96 22.37
C ASN A 35 7.51 12.52 22.26
N LEU A 36 7.73 13.57 21.46
CA LEU A 36 9.03 14.23 21.31
C LEU A 36 9.07 15.49 22.16
N LYS A 37 10.14 15.67 22.93
CA LYS A 37 10.37 16.87 23.74
C LYS A 37 10.99 17.96 22.85
N VAL A 38 10.37 19.13 22.82
CA VAL A 38 10.92 20.34 22.19
C VAL A 38 11.43 21.26 23.30
N THR A 39 12.63 21.80 23.13
CA THR A 39 13.25 22.77 24.06
C THR A 39 13.78 23.97 23.28
N GLY A 40 13.59 25.18 23.82
CA GLY A 40 13.91 26.45 23.16
C GLY A 40 12.64 27.19 22.69
N ASP A 41 12.83 28.41 22.20
CA ASP A 41 11.75 29.32 21.80
C ASP A 41 11.63 29.42 20.28
N ILE A 42 10.40 29.43 19.76
CA ILE A 42 10.08 29.63 18.35
C ILE A 42 9.04 30.74 18.27
N GLU A 43 9.35 31.79 17.51
CA GLU A 43 8.51 32.97 17.36
C GLU A 43 8.19 33.24 15.90
N TYR A 44 6.93 33.61 15.63
CA TYR A 44 6.45 34.11 14.34
C TYR A 44 6.12 35.58 14.50
N ASN A 45 6.86 36.46 13.83
CA ASN A 45 6.70 37.92 13.97
C ASN A 45 6.70 38.39 15.44
N GLY A 46 7.56 37.80 16.29
CA GLY A 46 7.64 38.11 17.73
C GLY A 46 6.50 37.54 18.60
N VAL A 47 5.66 36.67 18.04
CA VAL A 47 4.59 35.96 18.75
C VAL A 47 5.01 34.51 18.95
N ASN A 48 4.91 34.01 20.19
CA ASN A 48 5.32 32.65 20.50
C ASN A 48 4.38 31.63 19.82
N LEU A 49 4.96 30.50 19.41
CA LEU A 49 4.28 29.41 18.69
C LEU A 49 2.99 28.91 19.35
N ASN A 50 2.85 29.02 20.67
CA ASN A 50 1.68 28.56 21.43
C ASN A 50 0.49 29.53 21.44
N GLU A 51 0.64 30.77 20.97
CA GLU A 51 -0.38 31.82 21.08
C GLU A 51 -1.38 31.87 19.91
N PHE A 52 -1.11 31.16 18.80
CA PHE A 52 -1.95 31.16 17.59
C PHE A 52 -2.12 29.77 16.97
N ALA A 53 -3.03 29.62 15.99
CA ALA A 53 -3.26 28.36 15.29
C ALA A 53 -2.17 28.13 14.22
N GLN A 54 -1.03 27.59 14.65
CA GLN A 54 0.15 27.40 13.80
C GLN A 54 -0.10 26.50 12.58
N ALA A 55 -0.82 25.39 12.76
CA ALA A 55 -1.10 24.44 11.67
C ALA A 55 -1.97 25.03 10.55
N LYS A 56 -2.63 26.16 10.83
CA LYS A 56 -3.42 26.95 9.86
C LYS A 56 -2.60 28.10 9.26
N THR A 57 -1.73 28.71 10.06
CA THR A 57 -0.88 29.84 9.65
C THR A 57 0.26 29.40 8.72
N SER A 58 0.75 28.18 8.90
CA SER A 58 1.79 27.57 8.07
C SER A 58 1.29 26.33 7.33
N ALA A 59 1.75 26.17 6.09
CA ALA A 59 1.49 24.96 5.31
C ALA A 59 2.75 24.07 5.30
N TYR A 60 2.58 22.79 5.63
CA TYR A 60 3.64 21.79 5.50
C TYR A 60 3.32 20.85 4.34
N VAL A 61 4.19 20.83 3.33
CA VAL A 61 4.12 19.91 2.20
C VAL A 61 4.92 18.66 2.57
N SER A 62 4.21 17.55 2.75
CA SER A 62 4.83 16.28 3.17
C SER A 62 5.55 15.59 2.02
N GLN A 63 6.59 14.82 2.36
CA GLN A 63 7.26 13.90 1.43
C GLN A 63 6.30 12.85 0.85
N ARG A 64 5.26 12.41 1.58
CA ARG A 64 4.32 11.36 1.16
C ARG A 64 3.09 11.94 0.44
N ASP A 65 2.86 11.45 -0.78
CA ASP A 65 1.70 11.83 -1.60
C ASP A 65 0.46 10.99 -1.24
N LEU A 66 -0.28 11.44 -0.23
CA LEU A 66 -1.54 10.81 0.19
C LEU A 66 -2.74 11.57 -0.38
N HIS A 67 -3.44 10.95 -1.34
CA HIS A 67 -4.61 11.49 -2.02
C HIS A 67 -5.73 10.47 -2.11
N THR A 68 -6.97 10.92 -2.32
CA THR A 68 -8.10 10.02 -2.61
C THR A 68 -8.04 9.61 -4.09
N PRO A 69 -7.84 8.31 -4.40
CA PRO A 69 -7.56 7.88 -5.78
C PRO A 69 -8.73 8.06 -6.74
N GLU A 70 -9.96 8.16 -6.24
CA GLU A 70 -11.17 8.38 -7.04
C GLU A 70 -11.42 9.83 -7.47
N MET A 71 -10.74 10.80 -6.87
CA MET A 71 -10.93 12.22 -7.20
C MET A 71 -10.04 12.62 -8.38
N THR A 72 -10.48 13.64 -9.13
CA THR A 72 -9.62 14.28 -10.14
C THR A 72 -8.66 15.29 -9.49
N VAL A 73 -7.65 15.71 -10.24
CA VAL A 73 -6.71 16.77 -9.83
C VAL A 73 -7.47 18.05 -9.47
N ARG A 74 -8.38 18.50 -10.34
CA ARG A 74 -9.22 19.69 -10.14
C ARG A 74 -10.13 19.56 -8.92
N GLU A 75 -10.80 18.41 -8.76
CA GLU A 75 -11.68 18.15 -7.61
C GLU A 75 -10.90 18.17 -6.28
N THR A 76 -9.66 17.68 -6.27
CA THR A 76 -8.79 17.67 -5.08
C THR A 76 -8.40 19.08 -4.66
N LEU A 77 -8.01 19.92 -5.64
CA LEU A 77 -7.67 21.33 -5.40
C LEU A 77 -8.89 22.15 -4.96
N ASP A 78 -10.04 21.99 -5.63
CA ASP A 78 -11.29 22.65 -5.24
C ASP A 78 -11.71 22.25 -3.82
N PHE A 79 -11.62 20.96 -3.49
CA PHE A 79 -11.91 20.49 -2.15
C PHE A 79 -11.02 21.16 -1.11
N SER A 80 -9.70 21.23 -1.37
CA SER A 80 -8.76 21.91 -0.48
C SER A 80 -9.05 23.40 -0.33
N ALA A 81 -9.26 24.11 -1.45
CA ALA A 81 -9.58 25.54 -1.49
C ALA A 81 -10.81 25.87 -0.63
N ARG A 82 -11.85 25.02 -0.67
CA ARG A 82 -13.07 25.22 0.13
C ARG A 82 -12.81 25.22 1.64
N PHE A 83 -11.95 24.34 2.15
CA PHE A 83 -11.65 24.27 3.60
C PHE A 83 -10.59 25.27 4.04
N GLN A 84 -9.62 25.55 3.17
CA GLN A 84 -8.58 26.50 3.49
C GLN A 84 -9.12 27.93 3.52
N GLY A 85 -10.12 28.22 2.69
CA GLY A 85 -10.78 29.53 2.62
C GLY A 85 -9.86 30.60 2.06
N VAL A 86 -10.37 31.82 1.98
CA VAL A 86 -9.61 32.98 1.46
C VAL A 86 -8.76 33.63 2.57
N GLY A 87 -9.03 33.33 3.83
CA GLY A 87 -8.37 33.94 4.99
C GLY A 87 -8.64 35.45 5.08
N TRP A 88 -7.66 36.22 5.55
CA TRP A 88 -7.70 37.68 5.68
C TRP A 88 -7.65 38.41 4.32
N ARG A 89 -7.49 37.68 3.19
CA ARG A 89 -7.45 38.25 1.84
C ARG A 89 -8.70 39.10 1.55
N ALA A 90 -9.89 38.62 1.91
CA ALA A 90 -11.13 39.39 1.71
C ALA A 90 -11.09 40.77 2.39
N GLU A 91 -10.57 40.84 3.62
CA GLU A 91 -10.45 42.09 4.39
C GLU A 91 -9.39 43.04 3.79
N ILE A 92 -8.29 42.50 3.25
CA ILE A 92 -7.32 43.31 2.50
C ILE A 92 -7.98 43.91 1.27
N LEU A 93 -8.75 43.11 0.52
CA LEU A 93 -9.38 43.59 -0.70
C LEU A 93 -10.37 44.72 -0.39
N GLU A 94 -11.17 44.58 0.68
CA GLU A 94 -12.04 45.67 1.13
C GLU A 94 -11.25 46.94 1.49
N GLU A 95 -10.13 46.81 2.19
CA GLU A 95 -9.28 47.96 2.55
C GLU A 95 -8.54 48.56 1.35
N VAL A 96 -8.14 47.74 0.37
CA VAL A 96 -7.55 48.18 -0.90
C VAL A 96 -8.58 48.95 -1.71
N ILE A 97 -9.79 48.39 -1.90
CA ILE A 97 -10.90 49.08 -2.57
C ILE A 97 -11.20 50.42 -1.88
N ARG A 98 -11.26 50.43 -0.54
CA ARG A 98 -11.47 51.67 0.23
C ARG A 98 -10.37 52.70 -0.01
N LYS A 99 -9.09 52.27 -0.06
CA LYS A 99 -7.95 53.16 -0.33
C LYS A 99 -7.91 53.64 -1.77
N GLU A 100 -8.26 52.80 -2.73
CA GLU A 100 -8.38 53.15 -4.14
C GLU A 100 -9.50 54.18 -4.36
N GLU A 101 -10.64 54.01 -3.71
CA GLU A 101 -11.75 54.98 -3.71
C GLU A 101 -11.34 56.33 -3.10
N VAL A 102 -10.64 56.32 -1.96
CA VAL A 102 -10.13 57.54 -1.31
C VAL A 102 -9.04 58.23 -2.16
N ALA A 103 -8.20 57.45 -2.84
CA ALA A 103 -7.12 57.96 -3.68
C ALA A 103 -7.56 58.28 -5.12
N GLY A 104 -8.82 57.98 -5.50
CA GLY A 104 -9.31 58.16 -6.86
C GLY A 104 -8.58 57.30 -7.91
N ILE A 105 -8.02 56.16 -7.51
CA ILE A 105 -7.27 55.27 -8.39
C ILE A 105 -8.26 54.36 -9.12
N ILE A 106 -8.21 54.34 -10.45
CA ILE A 106 -8.95 53.36 -11.26
C ILE A 106 -8.02 52.17 -11.50
N PRO A 107 -8.27 51.00 -10.87
CA PRO A 107 -7.43 49.84 -11.06
C PRO A 107 -7.63 49.27 -12.48
N ASP A 108 -6.60 48.59 -12.98
CA ASP A 108 -6.66 47.88 -14.26
C ASP A 108 -7.80 46.84 -14.22
N PRO A 109 -8.69 46.79 -15.24
CA PRO A 109 -9.86 45.90 -15.22
C PRO A 109 -9.53 44.42 -15.05
N ASP A 110 -8.42 43.96 -15.64
CA ASP A 110 -8.04 42.54 -15.61
C ASP A 110 -7.44 42.17 -14.26
N ILE A 111 -6.62 43.07 -13.69
CA ILE A 111 -6.04 42.90 -12.35
C ILE A 111 -7.11 42.98 -11.28
N ASP A 112 -8.01 43.96 -11.38
CA ASP A 112 -9.14 44.14 -10.46
C ASP A 112 -10.08 42.93 -10.50
N MET A 113 -10.38 42.39 -11.69
CA MET A 113 -11.18 41.18 -11.84
C MET A 113 -10.49 39.96 -11.23
N PHE A 114 -9.18 39.79 -11.46
CA PHE A 114 -8.40 38.71 -10.85
C PHE A 114 -8.34 38.84 -9.32
N MET A 115 -8.07 40.05 -8.80
CA MET A 115 -8.05 40.35 -7.37
C MET A 115 -9.42 40.10 -6.74
N LYS A 116 -10.50 40.56 -7.34
CA LYS A 116 -11.87 40.26 -6.88
C LYS A 116 -12.17 38.76 -6.93
N ALA A 117 -11.72 38.04 -7.95
CA ALA A 117 -11.92 36.59 -8.06
C ALA A 117 -11.11 35.77 -7.03
N VAL A 118 -9.90 36.21 -6.69
CA VAL A 118 -9.02 35.52 -5.73
C VAL A 118 -9.36 35.87 -4.28
N TYR A 119 -9.90 37.06 -4.02
CA TYR A 119 -10.07 37.60 -2.67
C TYR A 119 -11.55 37.65 -2.21
N MET A 120 -12.57 37.58 -3.09
CA MET A 120 -13.99 37.51 -2.68
C MET A 120 -14.50 36.08 -2.49
N GLU A 121 -15.27 35.83 -1.41
CA GLU A 121 -15.82 34.49 -1.11
C GLU A 121 -16.84 33.94 -2.13
N ASN A 122 -17.48 34.81 -2.92
CA ASN A 122 -18.69 34.51 -3.70
C ASN A 122 -18.51 34.45 -5.23
N LEU A 123 -17.35 34.85 -5.79
CA LEU A 123 -17.07 34.72 -7.23
C LEU A 123 -16.41 33.37 -7.56
N ASP A 124 -16.45 32.98 -8.84
CA ASP A 124 -15.98 31.69 -9.36
C ASP A 124 -14.53 31.40 -8.98
N ARG A 125 -14.37 30.61 -7.91
CA ARG A 125 -13.10 30.11 -7.34
C ARG A 125 -12.26 29.30 -8.33
N SER A 126 -12.83 28.99 -9.49
CA SER A 126 -12.16 28.32 -10.62
C SER A 126 -10.91 29.09 -11.04
N ILE A 127 -10.90 30.42 -11.02
CA ILE A 127 -9.78 31.22 -11.52
C ILE A 127 -8.51 31.00 -10.68
N HIS A 128 -8.62 31.01 -9.35
CA HIS A 128 -7.47 30.75 -8.47
C HIS A 128 -6.96 29.30 -8.62
N ILE A 129 -7.89 28.34 -8.72
CA ILE A 129 -7.53 26.92 -8.92
C ILE A 129 -6.84 26.74 -10.29
N GLU A 130 -7.35 27.38 -11.34
CA GLU A 130 -6.77 27.34 -12.69
C GLU A 130 -5.41 28.01 -12.75
N TYR A 131 -5.23 29.12 -12.04
CA TYR A 131 -3.93 29.77 -11.90
C TYR A 131 -2.91 28.86 -11.23
N ILE A 132 -3.25 28.24 -10.08
CA ILE A 132 -2.38 27.28 -9.39
C ILE A 132 -2.11 26.04 -10.24
N MET A 133 -3.12 25.50 -10.94
CA MET A 133 -2.94 24.37 -11.86
C MET A 133 -1.99 24.73 -13.00
N LYS A 134 -2.09 25.94 -13.55
CA LYS A 134 -1.22 26.42 -14.63
C LYS A 134 0.22 26.63 -14.15
N ILE A 135 0.40 27.25 -12.98
CA ILE A 135 1.71 27.40 -12.33
C ILE A 135 2.38 26.04 -12.13
N LEU A 136 1.63 25.05 -11.65
CA LEU A 136 2.16 23.72 -11.38
C LEU A 136 2.18 22.82 -12.60
N GLY A 137 1.76 23.29 -13.78
CA GLY A 137 1.70 22.49 -15.02
C GLY A 137 0.81 21.25 -14.91
N LEU A 138 -0.31 21.38 -14.19
CA LEU A 138 -1.34 20.36 -13.97
C LEU A 138 -2.59 20.56 -14.83
N ASP A 139 -2.60 21.58 -15.69
CA ASP A 139 -3.69 21.94 -16.61
C ASP A 139 -4.08 20.77 -17.53
N LYS A 140 -3.10 20.08 -18.11
CA LYS A 140 -3.32 18.93 -19.02
C LYS A 140 -3.95 17.72 -18.34
N CYS A 141 -3.75 17.56 -17.03
CA CYS A 141 -4.25 16.43 -16.25
C CYS A 141 -5.34 16.81 -15.23
N ALA A 142 -5.89 18.02 -15.32
CA ALA A 142 -6.89 18.56 -14.41
C ALA A 142 -8.08 17.61 -14.16
N ASP A 143 -8.59 16.96 -15.21
CA ASP A 143 -9.75 16.07 -15.15
C ASP A 143 -9.38 14.57 -15.09
N THR A 144 -8.09 14.27 -14.97
CA THR A 144 -7.60 12.90 -14.80
C THR A 144 -7.70 12.48 -13.33
N MET A 145 -8.10 11.24 -13.06
CA MET A 145 -8.12 10.68 -11.70
C MET A 145 -6.71 10.55 -11.13
N VAL A 146 -6.56 10.77 -9.82
CA VAL A 146 -5.26 10.61 -9.16
C VAL A 146 -4.76 9.16 -9.22
N GLY A 147 -5.66 8.18 -9.04
CA GLY A 147 -5.34 6.75 -9.15
C GLY A 147 -4.46 6.20 -8.02
N ASP A 148 -4.30 4.87 -8.00
CA ASP A 148 -3.51 4.10 -7.02
C ASP A 148 -2.66 3.04 -7.74
N ALA A 149 -2.10 2.07 -7.01
CA ALA A 149 -1.25 1.02 -7.62
C ALA A 149 -2.00 0.11 -8.62
N MET A 150 -3.33 0.06 -8.55
CA MET A 150 -4.19 -0.82 -9.37
C MET A 150 -5.06 -0.03 -10.35
N ARG A 151 -5.40 1.22 -10.05
CA ARG A 151 -6.16 2.14 -10.88
C ARG A 151 -5.20 3.14 -11.53
N ARG A 152 -5.11 3.09 -12.86
CA ARG A 152 -4.35 4.08 -13.64
C ARG A 152 -4.82 5.50 -13.29
N GLY A 153 -3.87 6.37 -12.99
CA GLY A 153 -4.10 7.78 -12.72
C GLY A 153 -2.91 8.61 -13.16
N ILE A 154 -2.74 9.78 -12.52
CA ILE A 154 -1.62 10.68 -12.80
C ILE A 154 -0.27 10.06 -12.38
N SER A 155 0.80 10.51 -13.03
CA SER A 155 2.19 10.07 -12.76
C SER A 155 2.66 10.47 -11.36
N GLY A 156 3.73 9.84 -10.87
CA GLY A 156 4.30 10.17 -9.56
C GLY A 156 4.66 11.65 -9.40
N GLY A 157 5.34 12.24 -10.39
CA GLY A 157 5.67 13.66 -10.41
C GLY A 157 4.45 14.58 -10.44
N GLU A 158 3.38 14.20 -11.16
CA GLU A 158 2.10 14.93 -11.10
C GLU A 158 1.44 14.83 -9.73
N LYS A 159 1.51 13.68 -9.04
CA LYS A 159 1.00 13.54 -7.65
C LYS A 159 1.74 14.47 -6.69
N LYS A 160 3.06 14.61 -6.86
CA LYS A 160 3.89 15.49 -6.04
C LYS A 160 3.50 16.95 -6.21
N ARG A 161 3.33 17.39 -7.46
CA ARG A 161 2.83 18.73 -7.79
C ARG A 161 1.42 18.96 -7.26
N LEU A 162 0.55 17.96 -7.34
CA LEU A 162 -0.78 18.03 -6.74
C LEU A 162 -0.72 18.17 -5.21
N THR A 163 0.18 17.47 -4.52
CA THR A 163 0.40 17.65 -3.06
C THR A 163 0.84 19.07 -2.73
N THR A 164 1.76 19.63 -3.51
CA THR A 164 2.21 21.01 -3.37
C THR A 164 1.06 21.99 -3.61
N GLY A 165 0.29 21.82 -4.69
CA GLY A 165 -0.88 22.66 -5.01
C GLY A 165 -1.99 22.56 -3.97
N GLU A 166 -2.27 21.37 -3.44
CA GLU A 166 -3.28 21.18 -2.39
C GLU A 166 -2.94 22.01 -1.15
N MET A 167 -1.66 22.14 -0.81
CA MET A 167 -1.21 22.91 0.36
C MET A 167 -1.01 24.41 0.07
N MET A 168 -0.65 24.78 -1.16
CA MET A 168 -0.41 26.18 -1.56
C MET A 168 -1.71 26.98 -1.77
N ILE A 169 -2.83 26.31 -2.03
CA ILE A 169 -4.08 27.00 -2.41
C ILE A 169 -4.71 27.83 -1.28
N GLY A 170 -4.26 27.64 -0.03
CA GLY A 170 -4.77 28.40 1.10
C GLY A 170 -4.12 29.76 1.32
N PRO A 171 -4.53 30.43 2.42
CA PRO A 171 -4.04 31.76 2.77
C PRO A 171 -2.69 31.74 3.51
N SER A 172 -2.10 30.58 3.78
CA SER A 172 -0.88 30.42 4.59
C SER A 172 0.33 31.06 3.90
N LYS A 173 0.98 32.02 4.58
CA LYS A 173 2.16 32.75 4.06
C LYS A 173 3.50 32.07 4.37
N ALA A 174 3.53 31.16 5.34
CA ALA A 174 4.70 30.36 5.67
C ALA A 174 4.57 28.96 5.05
N LEU A 175 5.44 28.64 4.10
CA LEU A 175 5.44 27.37 3.37
C LEU A 175 6.70 26.56 3.74
N PHE A 176 6.49 25.43 4.41
CA PHE A 176 7.52 24.46 4.77
C PHE A 176 7.43 23.25 3.84
N MET A 177 8.36 23.14 2.92
CA MET A 177 8.27 22.18 1.83
C MET A 177 9.33 21.09 1.99
N ASP A 178 8.89 19.85 2.21
CA ASP A 178 9.79 18.73 2.50
C ASP A 178 10.02 17.86 1.26
N GLU A 179 11.21 17.98 0.67
CA GLU A 179 11.68 17.18 -0.46
C GLU A 179 10.71 17.19 -1.65
N ILE A 180 10.31 18.38 -2.09
CA ILE A 180 9.32 18.55 -3.17
C ILE A 180 9.83 18.14 -4.56
N SER A 181 11.16 18.00 -4.74
CA SER A 181 11.78 17.57 -6.00
C SER A 181 11.81 16.05 -6.19
N THR A 182 11.46 15.27 -5.16
CA THR A 182 11.49 13.80 -5.26
C THR A 182 10.50 13.29 -6.31
N GLY A 183 11.01 12.65 -7.36
CA GLY A 183 10.19 12.14 -8.46
C GLY A 183 9.77 13.19 -9.51
N LEU A 184 10.35 14.40 -9.46
CA LEU A 184 10.26 15.40 -10.52
C LEU A 184 11.55 15.43 -11.34
N ASP A 185 11.43 15.72 -12.63
CA ASP A 185 12.56 16.03 -13.49
C ASP A 185 13.14 17.41 -13.15
N SER A 186 14.40 17.67 -13.53
CA SER A 186 15.09 18.90 -13.14
C SER A 186 14.44 20.14 -13.74
N SER A 187 13.92 20.02 -14.97
CA SER A 187 13.25 21.13 -15.68
C SER A 187 11.94 21.54 -14.99
N THR A 188 11.09 20.57 -14.62
CA THR A 188 9.86 20.84 -13.86
C THR A 188 10.18 21.36 -12.46
N THR A 189 11.21 20.82 -11.80
CA THR A 189 11.64 21.30 -10.48
C THR A 189 12.06 22.77 -10.54
N PHE A 190 12.85 23.16 -11.55
CA PHE A 190 13.25 24.54 -11.79
C PHE A 190 12.04 25.45 -12.03
N GLN A 191 11.09 25.03 -12.87
CA GLN A 191 9.86 25.81 -13.13
C GLN A 191 9.04 26.04 -11.86
N VAL A 192 8.81 24.99 -11.07
CA VAL A 192 8.06 25.08 -9.80
C VAL A 192 8.77 26.03 -8.83
N LEU A 193 10.10 25.92 -8.69
CA LEU A 193 10.86 26.77 -7.78
C LEU A 193 10.98 28.20 -8.26
N SER A 194 11.09 28.44 -9.56
CA SER A 194 11.07 29.79 -10.13
C SER A 194 9.72 30.47 -9.85
N CYS A 195 8.62 29.73 -9.97
CA CYS A 195 7.30 30.24 -9.59
C CYS A 195 7.22 30.50 -8.07
N LEU A 196 7.78 29.61 -7.23
CA LEU A 196 7.82 29.82 -5.77
C LEU A 196 8.67 31.03 -5.38
N GLN A 197 9.78 31.28 -6.09
CA GLN A 197 10.62 32.47 -5.90
C GLN A 197 9.84 33.74 -6.24
N GLN A 198 9.16 33.77 -7.38
CA GLN A 198 8.30 34.90 -7.77
C GLN A 198 7.16 35.11 -6.76
N LEU A 199 6.52 34.03 -6.30
CA LEU A 199 5.49 34.10 -5.27
C LEU A 199 6.04 34.62 -3.93
N ALA A 200 7.24 34.18 -3.53
CA ALA A 200 7.92 34.68 -2.34
C ALA A 200 8.15 36.20 -2.45
N GLN A 201 8.76 36.66 -3.53
CA GLN A 201 9.11 38.07 -3.75
C GLN A 201 7.88 38.98 -3.87
N VAL A 202 6.91 38.61 -4.71
CA VAL A 202 5.73 39.44 -4.98
C VAL A 202 4.77 39.46 -3.80
N SER A 203 4.51 38.31 -3.19
CA SER A 203 3.48 38.18 -2.14
C SER A 203 4.05 38.18 -0.71
N GLN A 204 5.37 38.36 -0.56
CA GLN A 204 6.09 38.37 0.72
C GLN A 204 5.88 37.08 1.53
N TYR A 205 5.93 35.92 0.85
CA TYR A 205 5.85 34.62 1.52
C TYR A 205 7.20 34.25 2.14
N THR A 206 7.16 33.48 3.22
CA THR A 206 8.35 32.82 3.78
C THR A 206 8.34 31.38 3.29
N VAL A 207 9.25 31.06 2.38
CA VAL A 207 9.30 29.73 1.75
C VAL A 207 10.60 29.05 2.13
N LEU A 208 10.50 28.00 2.95
CA LEU A 208 11.62 27.16 3.33
C LEU A 208 11.47 25.80 2.65
N VAL A 209 12.33 25.51 1.69
CA VAL A 209 12.29 24.28 0.90
C VAL A 209 13.46 23.40 1.27
N SER A 210 13.18 22.19 1.75
CA SER A 210 14.17 21.12 1.82
C SER A 210 14.28 20.49 0.44
N LEU A 211 15.45 20.62 -0.17
CA LEU A 211 15.83 19.83 -1.33
C LEU A 211 17.03 18.99 -0.95
N LEU A 212 17.04 17.75 -1.43
CA LEU A 212 18.21 16.91 -1.26
C LEU A 212 19.34 17.45 -2.13
N GLN A 213 19.23 17.46 -3.45
CA GLN A 213 20.30 18.01 -4.30
C GLN A 213 19.72 18.78 -5.49
N PRO A 214 19.56 20.12 -5.38
CA PRO A 214 19.13 20.93 -6.50
C PRO A 214 20.19 20.98 -7.60
N ALA A 215 19.75 20.92 -8.86
CA ALA A 215 20.59 21.25 -10.01
C ALA A 215 21.14 22.67 -9.87
N ARG A 216 22.25 22.99 -10.57
CA ARG A 216 22.93 24.28 -10.45
C ARG A 216 22.00 25.47 -10.69
N GLU A 217 21.15 25.37 -11.70
CA GLU A 217 20.16 26.38 -12.08
C GLU A 217 19.11 26.55 -10.97
N THR A 218 18.68 25.43 -10.39
CA THR A 218 17.71 25.43 -9.28
C THR A 218 18.33 26.01 -8.01
N TYR A 219 19.58 25.68 -7.73
CA TYR A 219 20.33 26.20 -6.59
C TYR A 219 20.50 27.73 -6.66
N GLN A 220 20.66 28.28 -7.87
CA GLN A 220 20.79 29.73 -8.09
C GLN A 220 19.51 30.52 -7.79
N LEU A 221 18.33 29.87 -7.79
CA LEU A 221 17.05 30.51 -7.45
C LEU A 221 16.91 30.83 -5.95
N PHE A 222 17.75 30.25 -5.10
CA PHE A 222 17.67 30.47 -3.65
C PHE A 222 18.45 31.71 -3.21
N ASP A 223 17.84 32.49 -2.33
CA ASP A 223 18.43 33.69 -1.74
C ASP A 223 19.35 33.30 -0.56
N ASP A 224 18.81 32.47 0.35
CA ASP A 224 19.46 32.05 1.59
C ASP A 224 19.56 30.52 1.68
N ILE A 225 20.58 30.02 2.41
CA ILE A 225 20.82 28.59 2.64
C ILE A 225 20.92 28.31 4.13
N VAL A 226 20.23 27.27 4.58
CA VAL A 226 20.40 26.62 5.89
C VAL A 226 21.05 25.26 5.65
N LEU A 227 22.31 25.09 6.04
CA LEU A 227 23.03 23.81 5.96
C LEU A 227 22.99 23.11 7.32
N MET A 228 22.46 21.88 7.37
CA MET A 228 22.37 21.07 8.58
C MET A 228 23.18 19.78 8.49
N ALA A 229 23.86 19.42 9.58
CA ALA A 229 24.52 18.12 9.76
C ALA A 229 24.37 17.66 11.22
N GLU A 230 24.14 16.37 11.45
CA GLU A 230 24.04 15.78 12.81
C GLU A 230 23.08 16.50 13.77
N GLY A 231 21.98 17.07 13.25
CA GLY A 231 21.02 17.84 14.05
C GLY A 231 21.44 19.29 14.37
N LYS A 232 22.58 19.74 13.85
CA LYS A 232 23.15 21.08 14.06
C LYS A 232 23.10 21.90 12.78
N ILE A 233 22.98 23.23 12.89
CA ILE A 233 23.12 24.16 11.77
C ILE A 233 24.60 24.48 11.61
N VAL A 234 25.17 24.07 10.48
CA VAL A 234 26.56 24.30 10.10
C VAL A 234 26.75 25.69 9.50
N TYR A 235 25.77 26.14 8.72
CA TYR A 235 25.78 27.44 8.07
C TYR A 235 24.34 27.95 7.89
N HIS A 236 24.12 29.25 8.08
CA HIS A 236 22.87 29.91 7.75
C HIS A 236 23.12 31.34 7.25
N GLY A 237 22.74 31.64 6.01
CA GLY A 237 22.89 32.97 5.43
C GLY A 237 22.83 32.99 3.90
N PRO A 238 23.29 34.09 3.26
CA PRO A 238 23.19 34.28 1.82
C PRO A 238 23.95 33.22 1.03
N ARG A 239 23.33 32.70 -0.04
CA ARG A 239 23.93 31.70 -0.93
C ARG A 239 25.31 32.10 -1.45
N SER A 240 25.53 33.38 -1.77
CA SER A 240 26.79 33.88 -2.33
C SER A 240 28.01 33.70 -1.41
N CYS A 241 27.79 33.62 -0.10
CA CYS A 241 28.87 33.63 0.89
C CYS A 241 29.30 32.21 1.34
N ILE A 242 28.50 31.18 1.04
CA ILE A 242 28.72 29.83 1.59
C ILE A 242 29.98 29.15 1.04
N LEU A 243 30.29 29.31 -0.26
CA LEU A 243 31.50 28.71 -0.85
C LEU A 243 32.76 29.34 -0.26
N ASN A 244 32.77 30.68 -0.11
CA ASN A 244 33.86 31.39 0.54
C ASN A 244 34.07 30.92 1.99
N PHE A 245 33.00 30.60 2.73
CA PHE A 245 33.09 30.04 4.08
C PHE A 245 33.83 28.68 4.10
N PHE A 246 33.52 27.78 3.15
CA PHE A 246 34.22 26.49 3.07
C PHE A 246 35.65 26.63 2.55
N GLU A 247 35.92 27.58 1.65
CA GLU A 247 37.29 27.91 1.22
C GLU A 247 38.14 28.42 2.39
N LEU A 248 37.60 29.31 3.23
CA LEU A 248 38.23 29.74 4.48
C LEU A 248 38.45 28.58 5.47
N CYS A 249 37.68 27.49 5.33
CA CYS A 249 37.87 26.28 6.13
C CYS A 249 38.91 25.30 5.55
N GLY A 250 39.47 25.58 4.36
CA GLY A 250 40.46 24.74 3.67
C GLY A 250 39.91 23.90 2.51
N PHE A 251 38.63 24.04 2.16
CA PHE A 251 37.96 23.19 1.17
C PHE A 251 37.55 23.97 -0.09
N LYS A 252 37.93 23.48 -1.27
CA LYS A 252 37.65 24.15 -2.55
C LYS A 252 36.70 23.35 -3.44
N CYS A 253 35.67 24.03 -3.97
CA CYS A 253 34.72 23.40 -4.89
C CYS A 253 35.32 23.26 -6.31
N PRO A 254 35.29 22.06 -6.92
CA PRO A 254 35.71 21.87 -8.32
C PRO A 254 34.82 22.61 -9.32
N ARG A 255 35.39 23.06 -10.47
CA ARG A 255 34.67 23.85 -11.48
C ARG A 255 33.44 23.16 -12.09
N ARG A 256 33.51 21.85 -12.34
CA ARG A 256 32.42 21.07 -12.97
C ARG A 256 31.50 20.35 -11.97
N LYS A 257 31.67 20.58 -10.66
CA LYS A 257 30.81 20.02 -9.61
C LYS A 257 29.73 21.00 -9.16
N GLY A 258 28.53 20.52 -8.83
CA GLY A 258 27.46 21.36 -8.29
C GLY A 258 27.79 21.87 -6.89
N ALA A 259 27.48 23.13 -6.59
CA ALA A 259 27.70 23.70 -5.26
C ALA A 259 26.93 22.94 -4.17
N ALA A 260 25.67 22.57 -4.43
CA ALA A 260 24.87 21.79 -3.49
C ALA A 260 25.46 20.40 -3.21
N ASP A 261 26.04 19.75 -4.23
CA ASP A 261 26.66 18.42 -4.10
C ASP A 261 27.93 18.51 -3.24
N PHE A 262 28.79 19.49 -3.56
CA PHE A 262 29.98 19.79 -2.77
C PHE A 262 29.65 20.02 -1.29
N LEU A 263 28.63 20.84 -0.99
CA LEU A 263 28.23 21.17 0.39
C LEU A 263 27.76 19.95 1.20
N GLN A 264 27.25 18.90 0.55
CA GLN A 264 26.85 17.68 1.23
C GLN A 264 27.99 16.69 1.41
N GLU A 265 28.86 16.59 0.41
CA GLU A 265 29.99 15.67 0.43
C GLU A 265 31.13 16.17 1.34
N VAL A 266 31.35 17.49 1.43
CA VAL A 266 32.35 18.05 2.35
C VAL A 266 32.02 17.78 3.82
N LEU A 267 30.76 17.47 4.15
CA LEU A 267 30.33 17.06 5.49
C LEU A 267 30.47 15.55 5.74
N SER A 268 30.86 14.77 4.73
CA SER A 268 30.94 13.30 4.76
C SER A 268 32.38 12.85 5.02
N LYS A 269 32.57 11.91 5.96
CA LYS A 269 33.90 11.37 6.28
C LYS A 269 34.59 10.67 5.09
N LYS A 270 33.82 10.02 4.21
CA LYS A 270 34.36 9.29 3.04
C LYS A 270 34.74 10.24 1.89
N ASP A 271 34.08 11.39 1.79
CA ASP A 271 34.14 12.26 0.60
C ASP A 271 34.83 13.62 0.87
N GLN A 272 35.20 13.94 2.12
CA GLN A 272 35.76 15.25 2.48
C GLN A 272 37.21 15.46 1.98
N GLU A 273 38.02 14.39 1.90
CA GLU A 273 39.44 14.45 1.52
C GLU A 273 39.67 14.98 0.10
N GLN A 274 38.85 14.56 -0.86
CA GLN A 274 38.95 14.98 -2.28
C GLN A 274 38.79 16.48 -2.52
N PHE A 275 38.31 17.24 -1.52
CA PHE A 275 38.11 18.69 -1.63
C PHE A 275 39.15 19.53 -0.91
N TRP A 276 40.17 18.90 -0.31
CA TRP A 276 41.21 19.61 0.41
C TRP A 276 42.02 20.50 -0.55
N GLY A 277 42.00 21.81 -0.31
CA GLY A 277 42.60 22.82 -1.20
C GLY A 277 43.96 23.35 -0.73
N LEU A 278 44.38 23.03 0.49
CA LEU A 278 45.64 23.48 1.08
C LEU A 278 46.73 22.43 0.85
N GLY A 279 47.32 22.45 -0.35
CA GLY A 279 48.28 21.42 -0.79
C GLY A 279 49.53 21.23 0.08
N ASP A 280 49.87 22.21 0.92
CA ASP A 280 51.04 22.17 1.82
C ASP A 280 50.71 21.61 3.22
N GLU A 281 49.42 21.43 3.56
CA GLU A 281 48.97 20.89 4.85
C GLU A 281 48.40 19.48 4.69
N THR A 282 48.75 18.59 5.63
CA THR A 282 48.17 17.24 5.70
C THR A 282 46.68 17.33 6.06
N TYR A 283 45.83 16.71 5.24
CA TYR A 283 44.39 16.61 5.50
C TYR A 283 44.09 15.92 6.84
N ASN A 284 43.30 16.59 7.68
CA ASN A 284 42.68 16.05 8.88
C ASN A 284 41.16 16.22 8.78
N PHE A 285 40.41 15.19 9.15
CA PHE A 285 38.95 15.23 9.11
C PHE A 285 38.39 16.33 10.03
N VAL A 286 37.68 17.31 9.45
CA VAL A 286 37.05 18.42 10.18
C VAL A 286 35.65 18.00 10.60
N THR A 287 35.39 18.03 11.91
CA THR A 287 34.11 17.58 12.46
C THR A 287 33.01 18.65 12.30
N VAL A 288 31.75 18.22 12.36
CA VAL A 288 30.59 19.12 12.30
C VAL A 288 30.63 20.19 13.40
N ASP A 289 31.10 19.83 14.60
CA ASP A 289 31.27 20.77 15.71
C ASP A 289 32.28 21.88 15.41
N GLN A 290 33.41 21.53 14.80
CA GLN A 290 34.42 22.51 14.39
C GLN A 290 33.87 23.47 13.33
N PHE A 291 33.10 22.97 12.36
CA PHE A 291 32.43 23.86 11.40
C PHE A 291 31.43 24.80 12.08
N CYS A 292 30.65 24.30 13.06
CA CYS A 292 29.70 25.13 13.81
C CYS A 292 30.40 26.24 14.62
N GLU A 293 31.55 25.95 15.24
CA GLU A 293 32.36 26.95 15.94
C GLU A 293 32.91 28.01 14.98
N ARG A 294 33.46 27.60 13.85
CA ARG A 294 33.94 28.51 12.79
C ARG A 294 32.82 29.37 12.19
N PHE A 295 31.60 28.83 12.10
CA PHE A 295 30.45 29.61 11.64
C PHE A 295 30.06 30.73 12.62
N LYS A 296 30.10 30.47 13.92
CA LYS A 296 29.82 31.49 14.96
C LYS A 296 30.81 32.66 14.93
N THR A 297 32.07 32.40 14.59
CA THR A 297 33.10 33.44 14.49
C THR A 297 33.11 34.15 13.13
N CYS A 298 32.48 33.57 12.11
CA CYS A 298 32.35 34.18 10.78
C CYS A 298 31.43 35.40 10.80
N TYR A 299 31.73 36.41 9.97
CA TYR A 299 30.92 37.62 9.79
C TYR A 299 29.42 37.33 9.58
N VAL A 300 29.09 36.32 8.78
CA VAL A 300 27.70 35.92 8.52
C VAL A 300 27.00 35.42 9.79
N GLY A 301 27.70 34.60 10.60
CA GLY A 301 27.16 34.08 11.85
C GLY A 301 26.98 35.16 12.92
N GLN A 302 27.89 36.14 12.98
CA GLN A 302 27.78 37.30 13.87
C GLN A 302 26.60 38.21 13.51
N ASN A 303 26.39 38.50 12.22
CA ASN A 303 25.23 39.26 11.76
C ASN A 303 23.91 38.58 12.10
N LEU A 304 23.82 37.27 11.88
CA LEU A 304 22.63 36.49 12.25
C LEU A 304 22.38 36.55 13.77
N ALA A 305 23.43 36.46 14.59
CA ALA A 305 23.31 36.57 16.04
C ALA A 305 22.79 37.95 16.47
N MET A 306 23.22 39.03 15.81
CA MET A 306 22.70 40.38 16.05
C MET A 306 21.22 40.50 15.64
N GLU A 307 20.83 39.98 14.47
CA GLU A 307 19.43 40.01 14.00
C GLU A 307 18.47 39.27 14.94
N LEU A 308 18.94 38.19 15.57
CA LEU A 308 18.15 37.42 16.55
C LEU A 308 18.00 38.14 17.90
N LEU A 309 18.88 39.09 18.22
CA LEU A 309 18.81 39.88 19.46
C LEU A 309 17.93 41.13 19.32
N GLU A 310 17.62 41.56 18.08
CA GLU A 310 16.74 42.71 17.84
C GLU A 310 15.27 42.35 18.13
N PRO A 311 14.57 43.10 19.02
CA PRO A 311 13.16 42.85 19.31
C PRO A 311 12.29 43.24 18.11
N LYS A 312 11.64 42.26 17.49
CA LYS A 312 10.72 42.50 16.36
C LYS A 312 9.41 43.09 16.87
N ALA A 313 8.99 44.24 16.32
CA ALA A 313 7.75 44.89 16.68
C ALA A 313 6.53 43.98 16.35
N LYS A 314 5.54 43.90 17.27
CA LYS A 314 4.30 43.11 17.11
C LYS A 314 3.31 43.72 16.10
N GLU A 315 3.79 44.40 15.06
CA GLU A 315 2.97 45.23 14.17
C GLU A 315 2.08 44.44 13.20
N HIS A 316 2.34 43.14 12.98
CA HIS A 316 1.65 42.31 12.00
C HIS A 316 0.91 41.11 12.62
N SER A 317 0.05 41.35 13.63
CA SER A 317 -0.83 40.29 14.18
C SER A 317 -1.86 39.78 13.16
N SER A 318 -2.13 40.55 12.10
CA SER A 318 -3.08 40.23 11.02
C SER A 318 -2.66 39.08 10.09
N ALA A 319 -1.36 38.71 10.08
CA ALA A 319 -0.87 37.59 9.27
C ALA A 319 -1.05 36.22 9.96
N LEU A 320 -1.32 36.20 11.27
CA LEU A 320 -1.47 34.98 12.08
C LEU A 320 -2.94 34.57 12.16
N SER A 321 -3.24 33.29 11.95
CA SER A 321 -4.60 32.77 12.13
C SER A 321 -4.81 32.35 13.57
N PHE A 322 -5.76 32.97 14.26
CA PHE A 322 -6.20 32.56 15.60
C PHE A 322 -7.37 31.57 15.57
N SER A 323 -8.10 31.50 14.46
CA SER A 323 -9.14 30.50 14.24
C SER A 323 -8.58 29.23 13.60
N ILE A 324 -9.09 28.07 14.02
CA ILE A 324 -8.65 26.76 13.52
C ILE A 324 -9.31 26.42 12.18
N TYR A 325 -10.59 26.77 12.01
CA TYR A 325 -11.39 26.44 10.81
C TYR A 325 -11.97 27.71 10.18
N SER A 326 -11.80 27.84 8.86
CA SER A 326 -12.25 29.02 8.09
C SER A 326 -13.74 28.99 7.74
N LEU A 327 -14.35 27.79 7.63
CA LEU A 327 -15.76 27.65 7.29
C LEU A 327 -16.64 27.50 8.53
N SER A 328 -17.88 27.99 8.43
CA SER A 328 -18.92 27.70 9.41
C SER A 328 -19.22 26.20 9.50
N LYS A 329 -19.66 25.74 10.67
CA LYS A 329 -19.94 24.31 10.94
C LYS A 329 -20.88 23.67 9.91
N TRP A 330 -21.90 24.40 9.45
CA TRP A 330 -22.84 23.92 8.43
C TRP A 330 -22.20 23.81 7.04
N LYS A 331 -21.42 24.82 6.62
CA LYS A 331 -20.68 24.78 5.34
C LYS A 331 -19.66 23.63 5.33
N LEU A 332 -18.94 23.38 6.42
CA LEU A 332 -18.03 22.23 6.57
C LEU A 332 -18.76 20.91 6.29
N LEU A 333 -19.91 20.71 6.94
CA LEU A 333 -20.71 19.50 6.78
C LEU A 333 -21.21 19.34 5.34
N LYS A 334 -21.71 20.41 4.71
CA LYS A 334 -22.18 20.40 3.32
C LYS A 334 -21.08 19.98 2.33
N VAL A 335 -19.87 20.50 2.48
CA VAL A 335 -18.74 20.17 1.58
C VAL A 335 -18.29 18.72 1.79
N CYS A 336 -18.15 18.26 3.03
CA CYS A 336 -17.83 16.85 3.31
C CYS A 336 -18.91 15.90 2.76
N PHE A 337 -20.18 16.27 2.85
CA PHE A 337 -21.31 15.50 2.31
C PHE A 337 -21.26 15.39 0.78
N ALA A 338 -20.99 16.51 0.09
CA ALA A 338 -20.85 16.52 -1.36
C ALA A 338 -19.71 15.60 -1.84
N ARG A 339 -18.56 15.63 -1.13
CA ARG A 339 -17.44 14.72 -1.42
C ARG A 339 -17.85 13.26 -1.24
N GLU A 340 -18.48 12.91 -0.12
CA GLU A 340 -18.82 11.52 0.16
C GLU A 340 -19.82 10.95 -0.88
N LEU A 341 -20.78 11.77 -1.33
CA LEU A 341 -21.69 11.41 -2.42
C LEU A 341 -20.94 11.21 -3.76
N LEU A 342 -19.98 12.07 -4.07
CA LEU A 342 -19.16 11.93 -5.28
C LEU A 342 -18.36 10.62 -5.25
N LEU A 343 -17.71 10.31 -4.12
CA LEU A 343 -16.96 9.07 -3.94
C LEU A 343 -17.85 7.84 -4.03
N MET A 344 -19.07 7.90 -3.49
CA MET A 344 -20.06 6.84 -3.61
C MET A 344 -20.48 6.62 -5.08
N LYS A 345 -20.70 7.69 -5.84
CA LYS A 345 -21.03 7.63 -7.28
C LYS A 345 -19.89 7.02 -8.10
N ARG A 346 -18.63 7.41 -7.85
CA ARG A 346 -17.44 6.86 -8.55
C ARG A 346 -17.19 5.40 -8.22
N ASN A 347 -17.46 4.99 -6.97
CA ASN A 347 -17.37 3.59 -6.53
C ASN A 347 -18.70 2.82 -6.66
N ALA A 348 -19.63 3.27 -7.51
CA ALA A 348 -20.95 2.64 -7.66
C ALA A 348 -20.86 1.15 -8.07
N PHE A 349 -19.80 0.74 -8.77
CA PHE A 349 -19.57 -0.67 -9.11
C PHE A 349 -19.56 -1.58 -7.87
N ILE A 350 -18.87 -1.15 -6.80
CA ILE A 350 -18.74 -1.94 -5.56
C ILE A 350 -20.10 -2.12 -4.88
N TYR A 351 -20.88 -1.03 -4.80
CA TYR A 351 -22.22 -1.08 -4.21
C TYR A 351 -23.19 -1.89 -5.07
N LYS A 352 -23.15 -1.73 -6.40
CA LYS A 352 -23.95 -2.53 -7.34
C LYS A 352 -23.63 -4.02 -7.23
N SER A 353 -22.35 -4.40 -7.18
CA SER A 353 -21.93 -5.80 -7.02
C SER A 353 -22.38 -6.38 -5.69
N LYS A 354 -22.37 -5.58 -4.61
CA LYS A 354 -22.88 -5.99 -3.31
C LYS A 354 -24.40 -6.19 -3.33
N SER A 355 -25.18 -5.26 -3.88
CA SER A 355 -26.62 -5.44 -3.99
C SER A 355 -26.99 -6.65 -4.84
N LEU A 356 -26.25 -6.91 -5.92
CA LEU A 356 -26.41 -8.14 -6.72
C LEU A 356 -26.10 -9.40 -5.89
N GLN A 357 -25.00 -9.40 -5.14
CA GLN A 357 -24.64 -10.49 -4.24
C GLN A 357 -25.75 -10.76 -3.21
N VAL A 358 -26.28 -9.71 -2.57
CA VAL A 358 -27.39 -9.82 -1.62
C VAL A 358 -28.61 -10.46 -2.28
N GLY A 359 -28.96 -10.04 -3.50
CA GLY A 359 -30.05 -10.63 -4.28
C GLY A 359 -29.86 -12.12 -4.60
N LEU A 360 -28.65 -12.52 -5.02
CA LEU A 360 -28.32 -13.92 -5.32
C LEU A 360 -28.41 -14.81 -4.07
N VAL A 361 -27.87 -14.34 -2.94
CA VAL A 361 -27.96 -15.06 -1.67
C VAL A 361 -29.40 -15.12 -1.18
N ALA A 362 -30.16 -14.02 -1.27
CA ALA A 362 -31.57 -13.99 -0.88
C ALA A 362 -32.40 -15.00 -1.68
N LEU A 363 -32.13 -15.14 -2.99
CA LEU A 363 -32.77 -16.15 -3.84
C LEU A 363 -32.40 -17.58 -3.41
N LEU A 364 -31.12 -17.83 -3.14
CA LEU A 364 -30.66 -19.12 -2.61
C LEU A 364 -31.38 -19.45 -1.30
N THR A 365 -31.41 -18.52 -0.34
CA THR A 365 -32.09 -18.70 0.94
C THR A 365 -33.59 -18.92 0.78
N GLY A 366 -34.26 -18.10 -0.03
CA GLY A 366 -35.70 -18.21 -0.28
C GLY A 366 -36.10 -19.54 -0.92
N THR A 367 -35.27 -20.08 -1.83
CA THR A 367 -35.52 -21.38 -2.47
C THR A 367 -35.17 -22.58 -1.58
N VAL A 368 -34.26 -22.42 -0.61
CA VAL A 368 -33.95 -23.45 0.39
C VAL A 368 -35.10 -23.57 1.41
N PHE A 369 -35.68 -22.44 1.82
CA PHE A 369 -36.80 -22.37 2.75
C PHE A 369 -38.16 -22.25 2.03
N LEU A 370 -38.32 -22.89 0.89
CA LEU A 370 -39.49 -22.70 0.03
C LEU A 370 -40.81 -23.03 0.77
N ARG A 371 -41.77 -22.10 0.73
CA ARG A 371 -43.07 -22.18 1.42
C ARG A 371 -43.82 -23.51 1.20
N THR A 372 -43.73 -24.11 0.01
CA THR A 372 -44.45 -25.35 -0.33
C THR A 372 -44.02 -26.56 0.52
N HIS A 373 -42.85 -26.50 1.15
CA HIS A 373 -42.31 -27.57 2.00
C HIS A 373 -42.47 -27.29 3.52
N LEU A 374 -43.08 -26.16 3.90
CA LEU A 374 -43.23 -25.76 5.30
C LEU A 374 -44.70 -25.85 5.73
N SER A 375 -45.04 -26.85 6.55
CA SER A 375 -46.36 -26.95 7.21
C SER A 375 -46.39 -26.13 8.52
N LYS A 376 -47.58 -25.97 9.11
CA LYS A 376 -47.82 -25.16 10.32
C LYS A 376 -47.74 -26.02 11.58
N ASP A 377 -46.60 -26.68 11.78
CA ASP A 377 -46.36 -27.64 12.86
C ASP A 377 -45.10 -27.28 13.67
N THR A 378 -44.95 -27.87 14.87
CA THR A 378 -43.80 -27.63 15.78
C THR A 378 -42.43 -27.93 15.14
N THR A 379 -42.39 -28.89 14.21
CA THR A 379 -41.16 -29.30 13.48
C THR A 379 -40.71 -28.27 12.45
N HIS A 380 -41.65 -27.60 11.78
CA HIS A 380 -41.42 -26.58 10.75
C HIS A 380 -41.31 -25.17 11.35
N ALA A 381 -41.86 -24.94 12.55
CA ALA A 381 -41.63 -23.72 13.32
C ALA A 381 -40.14 -23.43 13.55
N ASN A 382 -39.34 -24.46 13.85
CA ASN A 382 -37.88 -24.32 13.95
C ASN A 382 -37.23 -23.89 12.62
N SER A 383 -37.76 -24.33 11.47
CA SER A 383 -37.26 -23.89 10.16
C SER A 383 -37.57 -22.40 9.90
N TYR A 384 -38.76 -21.93 10.29
CA TYR A 384 -39.06 -20.49 10.27
C TYR A 384 -38.12 -19.69 11.18
N MET A 385 -37.90 -20.16 12.40
CA MET A 385 -36.95 -19.53 13.34
C MET A 385 -35.53 -19.47 12.77
N SER A 386 -35.02 -20.60 12.26
CA SER A 386 -33.69 -20.68 11.60
C SER A 386 -33.56 -19.68 10.45
N SER A 387 -34.61 -19.47 9.66
CA SER A 387 -34.58 -18.53 8.55
C SER A 387 -34.49 -17.06 9.00
N LEU A 388 -35.18 -16.69 10.09
CA LEU A 388 -35.12 -15.35 10.68
C LEU A 388 -33.74 -15.08 11.27
N PHE A 389 -33.20 -16.04 12.04
CA PHE A 389 -31.85 -15.96 12.59
C PHE A 389 -30.78 -15.85 11.50
N PHE A 390 -30.90 -16.63 10.42
CA PHE A 390 -29.97 -16.55 9.29
C PHE A 390 -30.02 -15.17 8.60
N ALA A 391 -31.19 -14.55 8.46
CA ALA A 391 -31.31 -13.19 7.94
C ALA A 391 -30.54 -12.18 8.80
N LEU A 392 -30.59 -12.30 10.13
CA LEU A 392 -29.82 -11.46 11.04
C LEU A 392 -28.31 -11.67 10.90
N ILE A 393 -27.84 -12.93 10.89
CA ILE A 393 -26.41 -13.23 10.70
C ILE A 393 -25.93 -12.66 9.37
N PHE A 394 -26.68 -12.89 8.29
CA PHE A 394 -26.34 -12.44 6.96
C PHE A 394 -26.10 -10.92 6.92
N LEU A 395 -27.03 -10.13 7.47
CA LEU A 395 -26.90 -8.68 7.48
C LEU A 395 -25.75 -8.18 8.36
N ILE A 396 -25.46 -8.86 9.48
CA ILE A 396 -24.27 -8.52 10.27
C ILE A 396 -23.00 -8.80 9.45
N VAL A 397 -22.86 -9.98 8.86
CA VAL A 397 -21.69 -10.36 8.04
C VAL A 397 -21.51 -9.43 6.83
N ASN A 398 -22.60 -8.99 6.20
CA ASN A 398 -22.58 -8.08 5.05
C ASN A 398 -21.99 -6.69 5.38
N GLY A 399 -21.95 -6.30 6.66
CA GLY A 399 -21.30 -5.09 7.13
C GLY A 399 -19.76 -5.16 7.19
N LEU A 400 -19.16 -6.36 7.23
CA LEU A 400 -17.70 -6.55 7.40
C LEU A 400 -16.84 -5.82 6.35
N PRO A 401 -17.19 -5.76 5.04
CA PRO A 401 -16.34 -5.08 4.06
C PRO A 401 -16.22 -3.57 4.28
N GLU A 402 -17.12 -2.94 5.05
CA GLU A 402 -17.01 -1.52 5.43
C GLU A 402 -15.73 -1.25 6.24
N MET A 403 -15.25 -2.25 6.99
CA MET A 403 -13.98 -2.19 7.72
C MET A 403 -12.82 -1.90 6.76
N ALA A 404 -12.69 -2.69 5.69
CA ALA A 404 -11.60 -2.56 4.71
C ALA A 404 -11.68 -1.22 3.95
N MET A 405 -12.88 -0.74 3.62
CA MET A 405 -13.07 0.55 2.96
C MET A 405 -12.67 1.72 3.85
N THR A 406 -13.01 1.66 5.15
CA THR A 406 -12.69 2.73 6.10
C THR A 406 -11.19 2.81 6.37
N ILE A 407 -10.50 1.66 6.54
CA ILE A 407 -9.05 1.61 6.77
C ILE A 407 -8.26 2.27 5.64
N ASN A 408 -8.67 2.05 4.37
CA ASN A 408 -7.99 2.64 3.22
C ASN A 408 -8.15 4.18 3.16
N ARG A 409 -9.20 4.73 3.76
CA ARG A 409 -9.48 6.18 3.77
C ARG A 409 -8.84 6.92 4.94
N LEU A 410 -8.56 6.22 6.05
CA LEU A 410 -7.97 6.82 7.25
C LEU A 410 -6.68 7.63 7.00
N PRO A 411 -5.69 7.19 6.17
CA PRO A 411 -4.47 7.96 5.95
C PRO A 411 -4.73 9.37 5.39
N VAL A 412 -5.64 9.48 4.42
CA VAL A 412 -6.03 10.77 3.81
C VAL A 412 -6.81 11.63 4.81
N PHE A 413 -7.70 11.00 5.58
CA PHE A 413 -8.43 11.68 6.66
C PHE A 413 -7.46 12.30 7.69
N TYR A 414 -6.48 11.54 8.18
CA TYR A 414 -5.51 12.05 9.16
C TYR A 414 -4.65 13.17 8.59
N LYS A 415 -4.18 13.05 7.33
CA LYS A 415 -3.50 14.15 6.63
C LYS A 415 -4.34 15.44 6.65
N GLN A 416 -5.60 15.36 6.23
CA GLN A 416 -6.48 16.54 6.11
C GLN A 416 -6.89 17.11 7.49
N ARG A 417 -7.16 16.24 8.48
CA ARG A 417 -7.45 16.63 9.85
C ARG A 417 -6.26 17.35 10.50
N ASP A 418 -5.06 16.81 10.32
CA ASP A 418 -3.84 17.38 10.89
C ASP A 418 -3.42 18.68 10.16
N CYS A 419 -3.91 18.91 8.93
CA CYS A 419 -3.86 20.20 8.22
C CYS A 419 -5.02 21.15 8.57
N CYS A 420 -5.84 20.83 9.59
CA CYS A 420 -6.97 21.63 10.02
C CYS A 420 -8.01 21.91 8.92
N PHE A 421 -8.19 21.02 7.94
CA PHE A 421 -9.24 21.20 6.92
C PHE A 421 -10.62 21.08 7.58
N TYR A 422 -10.85 20.00 8.32
CA TYR A 422 -12.11 19.76 9.02
C TYR A 422 -11.91 18.89 10.27
N PRO A 423 -12.80 19.03 11.28
CA PRO A 423 -12.79 18.17 12.47
C PRO A 423 -13.36 16.78 12.17
N ALA A 424 -13.08 15.81 13.03
CA ALA A 424 -13.50 14.41 12.83
C ALA A 424 -15.03 14.23 12.70
N TRP A 425 -15.85 15.00 13.44
CA TRP A 425 -17.31 14.90 13.37
C TRP A 425 -17.85 15.29 11.97
N ALA A 426 -17.19 16.24 11.29
CA ALA A 426 -17.60 16.68 9.95
C ALA A 426 -17.33 15.61 8.88
N TYR A 427 -16.45 14.64 9.17
CA TYR A 427 -16.26 13.44 8.36
C TYR A 427 -17.20 12.31 8.77
N ALA A 428 -17.35 12.08 10.08
CA ALA A 428 -18.11 10.96 10.62
C ALA A 428 -19.61 11.04 10.28
N ILE A 429 -20.21 12.24 10.34
CA ILE A 429 -21.64 12.42 10.10
C ILE A 429 -21.99 12.09 8.63
N PRO A 430 -21.36 12.68 7.60
CA PRO A 430 -21.62 12.29 6.21
C PRO A 430 -21.38 10.81 5.95
N ALA A 431 -20.32 10.22 6.51
CA ALA A 431 -20.01 8.81 6.35
C ALA A 431 -21.10 7.88 6.90
N PHE A 432 -21.88 8.32 7.88
CA PHE A 432 -23.05 7.59 8.37
C PHE A 432 -24.27 7.78 7.46
N PHE A 433 -24.65 9.03 7.20
CA PHE A 433 -25.89 9.35 6.48
C PHE A 433 -25.89 8.85 5.03
N THR A 434 -24.75 8.86 4.33
CA THR A 434 -24.66 8.35 2.96
C THR A 434 -24.84 6.82 2.86
N LYS A 435 -24.68 6.10 3.97
CA LYS A 435 -24.87 4.64 4.03
C LYS A 435 -26.31 4.23 4.31
N ILE A 436 -27.15 5.15 4.80
CA ILE A 436 -28.57 4.87 5.07
C ILE A 436 -29.31 4.39 3.79
N PRO A 437 -29.20 5.07 2.64
CA PRO A 437 -29.84 4.59 1.40
C PRO A 437 -29.33 3.23 0.94
N VAL A 438 -28.01 2.97 1.07
CA VAL A 438 -27.40 1.68 0.70
C VAL A 438 -27.98 0.57 1.58
N SER A 439 -28.03 0.80 2.89
CA SER A 439 -28.62 -0.14 3.85
C SER A 439 -30.09 -0.42 3.54
N LEU A 440 -30.86 0.62 3.19
CA LEU A 440 -32.26 0.48 2.83
C LEU A 440 -32.43 -0.38 1.57
N VAL A 441 -31.66 -0.12 0.51
CA VAL A 441 -31.72 -0.91 -0.74
C VAL A 441 -31.39 -2.38 -0.48
N GLU A 442 -30.35 -2.67 0.31
CA GLU A 442 -29.95 -4.05 0.61
C GLU A 442 -31.00 -4.78 1.47
N SER A 443 -31.56 -4.11 2.48
CA SER A 443 -32.65 -4.69 3.30
C SER A 443 -33.94 -4.90 2.50
N VAL A 444 -34.33 -3.93 1.66
CA VAL A 444 -35.50 -4.07 0.76
C VAL A 444 -35.29 -5.23 -0.20
N THR A 445 -34.12 -5.33 -0.83
CA THR A 445 -33.79 -6.42 -1.76
C THR A 445 -33.91 -7.78 -1.06
N TRP A 446 -33.32 -7.92 0.14
CA TRP A 446 -33.43 -9.13 0.93
C TRP A 446 -34.87 -9.48 1.28
N THR A 447 -35.61 -8.54 1.87
CA THR A 447 -36.98 -8.78 2.36
C THR A 447 -37.95 -9.06 1.22
N CYS A 448 -37.92 -8.29 0.13
CA CYS A 448 -38.83 -8.50 -1.01
C CYS A 448 -38.69 -9.91 -1.62
N ILE A 449 -37.47 -10.43 -1.72
CA ILE A 449 -37.20 -11.76 -2.27
C ILE A 449 -37.58 -12.84 -1.25
N THR A 450 -37.03 -12.76 -0.03
CA THR A 450 -37.16 -13.85 0.95
C THR A 450 -38.55 -13.94 1.58
N TYR A 451 -39.22 -12.81 1.83
CA TYR A 451 -40.41 -12.80 2.69
C TYR A 451 -41.56 -13.65 2.15
N TYR A 452 -41.84 -13.49 0.85
CA TYR A 452 -42.90 -14.22 0.16
C TYR A 452 -42.47 -15.63 -0.24
N LEU A 453 -41.20 -15.84 -0.62
CA LEU A 453 -40.67 -17.17 -0.98
C LEU A 453 -40.68 -18.14 0.21
N ILE A 454 -40.31 -17.65 1.40
CA ILE A 454 -40.30 -18.44 2.64
C ILE A 454 -41.72 -18.63 3.18
N GLY A 455 -42.61 -17.68 2.91
CA GLY A 455 -44.00 -17.74 3.35
C GLY A 455 -44.20 -17.29 4.78
N TYR A 456 -43.60 -16.16 5.17
CA TYR A 456 -43.96 -15.46 6.40
C TYR A 456 -45.39 -14.91 6.32
N THR A 457 -45.91 -14.41 7.44
CA THR A 457 -47.30 -13.95 7.54
C THR A 457 -47.60 -12.84 6.51
N PRO A 458 -48.55 -13.01 5.59
CA PRO A 458 -48.75 -12.09 4.46
C PRO A 458 -49.47 -10.75 4.82
N GLN A 459 -49.28 -10.23 6.03
CA GLN A 459 -49.86 -8.97 6.47
C GLN A 459 -48.92 -7.79 6.16
N ALA A 460 -49.45 -6.74 5.51
CA ALA A 460 -48.66 -5.55 5.16
C ALA A 460 -47.98 -4.91 6.38
N SER A 461 -48.68 -4.82 7.51
CA SER A 461 -48.11 -4.26 8.76
C SER A 461 -46.90 -5.07 9.26
N ARG A 462 -46.96 -6.40 9.20
CA ARG A 462 -45.88 -7.30 9.62
C ARG A 462 -44.71 -7.31 8.64
N PHE A 463 -44.97 -7.11 7.34
CA PHE A 463 -43.95 -6.92 6.32
C PHE A 463 -43.11 -5.68 6.60
N PHE A 464 -43.75 -4.51 6.81
CA PHE A 464 -43.02 -3.27 7.10
C PHE A 464 -42.27 -3.32 8.44
N ARG A 465 -42.84 -3.99 9.45
CA ARG A 465 -42.15 -4.25 10.72
C ARG A 465 -40.90 -5.10 10.52
N HIS A 466 -40.99 -6.19 9.75
CA HIS A 466 -39.86 -7.05 9.42
C HIS A 466 -38.77 -6.29 8.67
N LEU A 467 -39.14 -5.51 7.63
CA LEU A 467 -38.22 -4.68 6.86
C LEU A 467 -37.49 -3.65 7.75
N LEU A 468 -38.22 -2.97 8.63
CA LEU A 468 -37.65 -1.96 9.53
C LEU A 468 -36.56 -2.55 10.43
N VAL A 469 -36.82 -3.72 11.02
CA VAL A 469 -35.86 -4.38 11.92
C VAL A 469 -34.61 -4.82 11.17
N LEU A 470 -34.75 -5.43 9.98
CA LEU A 470 -33.60 -5.82 9.15
C LEU A 470 -32.78 -4.60 8.71
N PHE A 471 -33.44 -3.50 8.34
CA PHE A 471 -32.78 -2.24 8.00
C PHE A 471 -31.97 -1.68 9.17
N LEU A 472 -32.55 -1.63 10.37
CA LEU A 472 -31.85 -1.16 11.56
C LEU A 472 -30.68 -2.06 11.93
N MET A 473 -30.83 -3.38 11.85
CA MET A 473 -29.76 -4.34 12.11
C MET A 473 -28.57 -4.18 11.16
N HIS A 474 -28.84 -3.99 9.87
CA HIS A 474 -27.78 -3.75 8.89
C HIS A 474 -27.06 -2.41 9.15
N SER A 475 -27.80 -1.35 9.47
CA SER A 475 -27.25 -0.05 9.85
C SER A 475 -26.37 -0.11 11.12
N THR A 476 -26.78 -0.90 12.11
CA THR A 476 -25.99 -1.18 13.32
C THR A 476 -24.68 -1.87 12.97
N SER A 477 -24.70 -2.88 12.11
CA SER A 477 -23.51 -3.59 11.66
C SER A 477 -22.49 -2.67 10.97
N LEU A 478 -22.95 -1.83 10.03
CA LEU A 478 -22.10 -0.85 9.35
C LEU A 478 -21.48 0.16 10.32
N SER A 479 -22.23 0.57 11.35
CA SER A 479 -21.77 1.53 12.36
C SER A 479 -20.77 0.90 13.33
N LEU A 480 -20.99 -0.35 13.71
CA LEU A 480 -20.08 -1.15 14.54
C LEU A 480 -18.70 -1.27 13.89
N PHE A 481 -18.63 -1.75 12.66
CA PHE A 481 -17.33 -2.00 12.02
C PHE A 481 -16.58 -0.70 11.72
N ARG A 482 -17.27 0.41 11.44
CA ARG A 482 -16.65 1.74 11.36
C ARG A 482 -16.07 2.18 12.71
N CYS A 483 -16.84 2.01 13.79
CA CYS A 483 -16.39 2.31 15.15
C CYS A 483 -15.11 1.55 15.51
N VAL A 484 -15.09 0.23 15.31
CA VAL A 484 -13.91 -0.63 15.57
C VAL A 484 -12.67 -0.11 14.82
N VAL A 485 -12.81 0.26 13.54
CA VAL A 485 -11.69 0.77 12.73
C VAL A 485 -11.09 2.06 13.29
N SER A 486 -11.92 2.96 13.86
CA SER A 486 -11.41 4.21 14.41
C SER A 486 -10.45 4.01 15.57
N TYR A 487 -10.68 2.97 16.40
CA TYR A 487 -9.83 2.62 17.53
C TYR A 487 -8.60 1.79 17.13
N CYS A 488 -8.77 0.85 16.21
CA CYS A 488 -7.73 -0.12 15.89
C CYS A 488 -6.76 0.34 14.79
N GLN A 489 -7.20 1.24 13.88
CA GLN A 489 -6.47 1.94 12.78
C GLN A 489 -5.71 1.09 11.74
N THR A 490 -5.24 -0.10 12.10
CA THR A 490 -4.47 -1.02 11.28
C THR A 490 -5.33 -2.23 10.93
N ALA A 491 -5.09 -2.83 9.77
CA ALA A 491 -5.85 -3.99 9.33
C ALA A 491 -5.78 -5.20 10.29
N PRO A 492 -4.60 -5.57 10.84
CA PRO A 492 -4.52 -6.71 11.75
C PRO A 492 -5.28 -6.49 13.06
N VAL A 493 -5.12 -5.33 13.70
CA VAL A 493 -5.78 -5.04 14.98
C VAL A 493 -7.28 -4.85 14.79
N SER A 494 -7.72 -4.21 13.70
CA SER A 494 -9.15 -4.05 13.39
C SER A 494 -9.81 -5.41 13.10
N SER A 495 -9.07 -6.34 12.52
CA SER A 495 -9.51 -7.72 12.36
C SER A 495 -9.80 -8.38 13.70
N VAL A 496 -8.93 -8.23 14.72
CA VAL A 496 -9.18 -8.74 16.09
C VAL A 496 -10.44 -8.14 16.71
N GLY A 497 -10.59 -6.81 16.66
CA GLY A 497 -11.74 -6.13 17.25
C GLY A 497 -13.08 -6.52 16.60
N SER A 498 -13.12 -6.58 15.26
CA SER A 498 -14.31 -6.97 14.51
C SER A 498 -14.71 -8.43 14.75
N THR A 499 -13.69 -9.28 14.89
CA THR A 499 -13.77 -10.69 15.24
C THR A 499 -14.45 -10.86 16.60
N LEU A 500 -13.88 -10.29 17.66
CA LEU A 500 -14.44 -10.40 19.01
C LEU A 500 -15.87 -9.85 19.09
N SER A 501 -16.13 -8.71 18.44
CA SER A 501 -17.47 -8.11 18.38
C SER A 501 -18.47 -9.05 17.69
N PHE A 502 -18.09 -9.68 16.58
CA PHE A 502 -18.98 -10.58 15.85
C PHE A 502 -19.30 -11.86 16.63
N ILE A 503 -18.31 -12.50 17.28
CA ILE A 503 -18.55 -13.68 18.13
C ILE A 503 -19.56 -13.33 19.23
N PHE A 504 -19.31 -12.19 19.88
CA PHE A 504 -20.14 -11.72 20.97
C PHE A 504 -21.60 -11.57 20.52
N PHE A 505 -21.85 -10.92 19.38
CA PHE A 505 -23.22 -10.77 18.87
C PHE A 505 -23.85 -12.08 18.42
N LEU A 506 -23.09 -12.96 17.76
CA LEU A 506 -23.57 -14.26 17.29
C LEU A 506 -24.03 -15.16 18.44
N LEU A 507 -23.22 -15.25 19.50
CA LEU A 507 -23.48 -16.13 20.63
C LEU A 507 -24.56 -15.60 21.57
N CYS A 508 -24.60 -14.29 21.76
CA CYS A 508 -25.53 -13.68 22.70
C CYS A 508 -26.88 -13.32 22.08
N GLY A 509 -27.11 -13.62 20.79
CA GLY A 509 -28.33 -13.25 20.06
C GLY A 509 -29.60 -14.05 20.39
N GLY A 510 -29.55 -15.05 21.28
CA GLY A 510 -30.72 -15.78 21.80
C GLY A 510 -31.13 -17.04 21.03
N PHE A 511 -30.72 -17.20 19.76
CA PHE A 511 -31.07 -18.39 18.96
C PHE A 511 -30.13 -19.58 19.21
N VAL A 512 -28.81 -19.34 19.20
CA VAL A 512 -27.79 -20.40 19.40
C VAL A 512 -27.74 -20.84 20.86
N ILE A 513 -27.78 -19.87 21.77
CA ILE A 513 -27.87 -20.08 23.21
C ILE A 513 -29.16 -19.42 23.70
N PRO A 514 -30.15 -20.20 24.18
CA PRO A 514 -31.34 -19.64 24.80
C PRO A 514 -30.97 -18.81 26.04
N PRO A 515 -31.68 -17.69 26.33
CA PRO A 515 -31.40 -16.86 27.50
C PRO A 515 -31.48 -17.62 28.84
N THR A 516 -32.28 -18.69 28.88
CA THR A 516 -32.44 -19.58 30.02
C THR A 516 -31.22 -20.46 30.28
N SER A 517 -30.45 -20.79 29.23
CA SER A 517 -29.24 -21.62 29.30
C SER A 517 -27.96 -20.84 29.61
N ILE A 518 -28.01 -19.50 29.58
CA ILE A 518 -26.87 -18.65 29.95
C ILE A 518 -26.69 -18.68 31.48
N PRO A 519 -25.45 -18.87 31.99
CA PRO A 519 -25.18 -18.80 33.43
C PRO A 519 -25.72 -17.52 34.06
N ASN A 520 -26.32 -17.61 35.25
CA ASN A 520 -27.01 -16.48 35.88
C ASN A 520 -26.14 -15.20 35.99
N TRP A 521 -24.84 -15.34 36.26
CA TRP A 521 -23.89 -14.23 36.36
C TRP A 521 -23.51 -13.59 35.01
N LEU A 522 -23.83 -14.23 33.87
CA LEU A 522 -23.63 -13.73 32.51
C LEU A 522 -24.92 -13.25 31.83
N LYS A 523 -26.09 -13.34 32.48
CA LYS A 523 -27.38 -12.99 31.85
C LYS A 523 -27.47 -11.56 31.34
N TRP A 524 -26.73 -10.62 31.93
CA TRP A 524 -26.68 -9.22 31.48
C TRP A 524 -26.10 -9.06 30.06
N VAL A 525 -25.25 -9.98 29.62
CA VAL A 525 -24.59 -9.95 28.32
C VAL A 525 -25.61 -10.03 27.17
N PHE A 526 -26.71 -10.76 27.37
CA PHE A 526 -27.81 -10.86 26.42
C PHE A 526 -28.37 -9.48 26.03
N TRP A 527 -28.43 -8.53 26.97
CA TRP A 527 -29.01 -7.20 26.77
C TRP A 527 -28.08 -6.19 26.10
N ILE A 528 -26.78 -6.51 26.02
CA ILE A 528 -25.79 -5.66 25.34
C ILE A 528 -25.73 -5.97 23.84
N SER A 529 -26.15 -7.15 23.43
CA SER A 529 -26.12 -7.56 22.03
C SER A 529 -27.28 -6.93 21.24
N PRO A 530 -27.01 -6.12 20.19
CA PRO A 530 -28.05 -5.64 19.28
C PRO A 530 -28.80 -6.79 18.58
N MET A 531 -28.14 -7.93 18.39
CA MET A 531 -28.73 -9.09 17.73
C MET A 531 -29.90 -9.68 18.53
N SER A 532 -29.85 -9.63 19.87
CA SER A 532 -30.94 -10.11 20.75
C SER A 532 -32.23 -9.34 20.50
N TYR A 533 -32.15 -8.01 20.39
CA TYR A 533 -33.29 -7.15 20.08
C TYR A 533 -33.83 -7.40 18.67
N GLY A 534 -32.94 -7.68 17.71
CA GLY A 534 -33.33 -8.12 16.37
C GLY A 534 -34.12 -9.43 16.39
N GLU A 535 -33.65 -10.42 17.14
CA GLU A 535 -34.29 -11.74 17.27
C GLU A 535 -35.66 -11.63 17.96
N ILE A 536 -35.74 -10.92 19.10
CA ILE A 536 -37.01 -10.70 19.82
C ILE A 536 -38.06 -10.07 18.89
N CYS A 537 -37.66 -9.06 18.11
CA CYS A 537 -38.54 -8.39 17.16
C CYS A 537 -39.03 -9.30 16.03
N LEU A 538 -38.12 -10.00 15.36
CA LEU A 538 -38.48 -10.81 14.18
C LEU A 538 -39.34 -12.02 14.56
N THR A 539 -38.97 -12.69 15.65
CA THR A 539 -39.64 -13.89 16.13
C THR A 539 -41.02 -13.55 16.71
N GLY A 540 -41.13 -12.50 17.54
CA GLY A 540 -42.42 -11.99 18.01
C GLY A 540 -43.33 -11.53 16.86
N ASN A 541 -42.76 -10.89 15.83
CA ASN A 541 -43.53 -10.43 14.66
C ASN A 541 -44.05 -11.58 13.77
N GLU A 542 -43.48 -12.79 13.81
CA GLU A 542 -44.02 -13.94 13.07
C GLU A 542 -44.89 -14.85 13.97
N PHE A 543 -44.41 -15.23 15.16
CA PHE A 543 -45.07 -16.24 15.99
C PHE A 543 -46.27 -15.71 16.80
N LEU A 544 -46.39 -14.40 17.01
CA LEU A 544 -47.60 -13.77 17.57
C LEU A 544 -48.65 -13.44 16.49
N ALA A 545 -48.57 -14.05 15.31
CA ALA A 545 -49.56 -13.87 14.25
C ALA A 545 -50.76 -14.80 14.43
N PRO A 546 -51.97 -14.39 13.99
CA PRO A 546 -53.18 -15.22 14.10
C PRO A 546 -53.05 -16.63 13.52
N ARG A 547 -52.16 -16.82 12.53
CA ARG A 547 -51.87 -18.13 11.93
C ARG A 547 -51.26 -19.16 12.90
N TRP A 548 -50.70 -18.72 14.03
CA TRP A 548 -50.03 -19.55 15.04
C TRP A 548 -50.86 -19.72 16.32
N GLU A 549 -52.12 -19.27 16.34
CA GLU A 549 -53.03 -19.30 17.50
C GLU A 549 -53.73 -20.65 17.73
N LYS A 550 -53.28 -21.74 17.10
CA LYS A 550 -53.79 -23.09 17.43
C LYS A 550 -53.52 -23.39 18.91
N ILE A 551 -54.57 -23.66 19.69
CA ILE A 551 -54.48 -23.92 21.12
C ILE A 551 -53.87 -25.31 21.34
N THR A 552 -52.82 -25.40 22.16
CA THR A 552 -52.22 -26.67 22.58
C THR A 552 -52.88 -27.17 23.89
N VAL A 553 -52.60 -28.41 24.28
CA VAL A 553 -53.17 -29.09 25.46
C VAL A 553 -52.97 -28.30 26.78
N SER A 554 -51.99 -27.40 26.82
CA SER A 554 -51.65 -26.54 27.96
C SER A 554 -52.34 -25.16 27.97
N SER A 555 -53.43 -24.96 27.22
CA SER A 555 -54.20 -23.69 27.08
C SER A 555 -53.40 -22.47 26.57
N VAL A 556 -52.17 -22.66 26.09
CA VAL A 556 -51.32 -21.66 25.46
C VAL A 556 -51.41 -21.80 23.92
N THR A 557 -51.28 -20.70 23.18
CA THR A 557 -51.20 -20.75 21.71
C THR A 557 -49.88 -21.39 21.26
N LEU A 558 -49.90 -22.20 20.20
CA LEU A 558 -48.72 -22.86 19.63
C LEU A 558 -47.54 -21.89 19.43
N GLY A 559 -47.78 -20.69 18.89
CA GLY A 559 -46.76 -19.66 18.70
C GLY A 559 -46.08 -19.20 20.00
N ARG A 560 -46.84 -18.96 21.07
CA ARG A 560 -46.29 -18.61 22.39
C ARG A 560 -45.53 -19.76 23.03
N SER A 561 -46.01 -20.99 22.88
CA SER A 561 -45.29 -22.18 23.37
C SER A 561 -43.88 -22.24 22.77
N ILE A 562 -43.75 -22.01 21.45
CA ILE A 562 -42.44 -22.01 20.76
C ILE A 562 -41.52 -20.89 21.28
N LEU A 563 -42.08 -19.71 21.58
CA LEU A 563 -41.31 -18.59 22.13
C LEU A 563 -40.88 -18.86 23.58
N MET A 564 -41.74 -19.48 24.39
CA MET A 564 -41.42 -19.88 25.77
C MET A 564 -40.31 -20.94 25.81
N ASP A 565 -40.37 -21.95 24.94
CA ASP A 565 -39.34 -22.99 24.82
C ASP A 565 -37.95 -22.38 24.50
N ARG A 566 -37.93 -21.26 23.77
CA ARG A 566 -36.68 -20.54 23.43
C ARG A 566 -36.30 -19.42 24.40
N GLY A 567 -37.11 -19.15 25.42
CA GLY A 567 -36.90 -18.03 26.35
C GLY A 567 -37.06 -16.64 25.70
N LEU A 568 -37.86 -16.54 24.63
CA LEU A 568 -38.09 -15.33 23.83
C LEU A 568 -39.55 -14.83 23.90
N ASP A 569 -40.34 -15.31 24.86
CA ASP A 569 -41.71 -14.83 25.07
C ASP A 569 -41.73 -13.48 25.78
N PHE A 570 -41.82 -12.40 25.00
CA PHE A 570 -41.90 -11.04 25.49
C PHE A 570 -43.24 -10.38 25.09
N PRO A 571 -43.77 -9.45 25.92
CA PRO A 571 -44.96 -8.67 25.57
C PRO A 571 -44.79 -7.89 24.26
N SER A 572 -45.88 -7.66 23.53
CA SER A 572 -45.85 -6.99 22.22
C SER A 572 -45.21 -5.58 22.23
N ILE A 573 -45.19 -4.90 23.38
CA ILE A 573 -44.53 -3.60 23.56
C ILE A 573 -43.01 -3.68 23.37
N PHE A 574 -42.40 -4.83 23.63
CA PHE A 574 -40.95 -5.05 23.46
C PHE A 574 -40.49 -4.91 22.02
N TYR A 575 -41.39 -5.02 21.04
CA TYR A 575 -41.08 -4.72 19.64
C TYR A 575 -40.57 -3.27 19.48
N TRP A 576 -41.29 -2.29 20.03
CA TRP A 576 -40.90 -0.88 19.93
C TRP A 576 -39.73 -0.51 20.83
N ILE A 577 -39.63 -1.14 22.00
CA ILE A 577 -38.46 -0.99 22.89
C ILE A 577 -37.20 -1.46 22.17
N SER A 578 -37.26 -2.61 21.50
CA SER A 578 -36.14 -3.18 20.73
C SER A 578 -35.76 -2.31 19.53
N VAL A 579 -36.74 -1.76 18.79
CA VAL A 579 -36.49 -0.78 17.73
C VAL A 579 -35.79 0.47 18.28
N GLY A 580 -36.27 1.00 19.41
CA GLY A 580 -35.63 2.12 20.10
C GLY A 580 -34.19 1.81 20.52
N ALA A 581 -33.95 0.61 21.08
CA ALA A 581 -32.62 0.15 21.47
C ALA A 581 -31.66 0.07 20.27
N LEU A 582 -32.11 -0.48 19.13
CA LEU A 582 -31.30 -0.52 17.90
C LEU A 582 -30.92 0.88 17.41
N ILE A 583 -31.84 1.85 17.45
CA ILE A 583 -31.55 3.24 17.08
C ILE A 583 -30.51 3.85 18.03
N VAL A 584 -30.63 3.61 19.33
CA VAL A 584 -29.65 4.06 20.33
C VAL A 584 -28.28 3.44 20.07
N PHE A 585 -28.18 2.15 19.78
CA PHE A 585 -26.91 1.51 19.41
C PHE A 585 -26.29 2.14 18.17
N ILE A 586 -27.07 2.43 17.13
CA ILE A 586 -26.58 3.12 15.93
C ILE A 586 -25.99 4.48 16.32
N LEU A 587 -26.69 5.30 17.10
CA LEU A 587 -26.20 6.61 17.52
C LEU A 587 -24.93 6.51 18.37
N LEU A 588 -24.91 5.63 19.37
CA LEU A 588 -23.75 5.41 20.25
C LEU A 588 -22.51 4.96 19.46
N LEU A 589 -22.67 4.04 18.51
CA LEU A 589 -21.56 3.55 17.69
C LEU A 589 -21.02 4.63 16.75
N ASN A 590 -21.87 5.49 16.19
CA ASN A 590 -21.42 6.59 15.34
C ASN A 590 -20.77 7.73 16.16
N ILE A 591 -21.23 7.98 17.39
CA ILE A 591 -20.57 8.90 18.32
C ILE A 591 -19.20 8.33 18.71
N GLY A 592 -19.12 7.04 19.06
CA GLY A 592 -17.86 6.34 19.33
C GLY A 592 -16.90 6.42 18.15
N PHE A 593 -17.39 6.26 16.92
CA PHE A 593 -16.60 6.45 15.71
C PHE A 593 -16.02 7.87 15.59
N ALA A 594 -16.84 8.91 15.83
CA ALA A 594 -16.36 10.29 15.82
C ALA A 594 -15.31 10.54 16.92
N ILE A 595 -15.54 10.03 18.13
CA ILE A 595 -14.60 10.14 19.25
C ILE A 595 -13.28 9.45 18.93
N GLY A 596 -13.29 8.20 18.47
CA GLY A 596 -12.08 7.46 18.10
C GLY A 596 -11.24 8.19 17.04
N LEU A 597 -11.89 8.81 16.06
CA LEU A 597 -11.22 9.66 15.07
C LEU A 597 -10.66 10.97 15.63
N THR A 598 -11.22 11.52 16.71
CA THR A 598 -10.67 12.72 17.38
C THR A 598 -9.47 12.40 18.27
N THR A 599 -9.55 11.34 19.09
CA THR A 599 -8.61 11.09 20.18
C THR A 599 -7.31 10.45 19.70
N ILE A 600 -7.39 9.54 18.73
CA ILE A 600 -6.22 8.75 18.32
C ILE A 600 -5.50 9.48 17.17
N ARG A 601 -4.19 9.68 17.34
CA ARG A 601 -3.28 10.18 16.31
C ARG A 601 -2.34 9.06 15.87
N ARG A 602 -2.13 8.94 14.56
CA ARG A 602 -1.22 7.93 14.02
C ARG A 602 0.21 8.44 14.18
N THR A 603 0.96 7.84 15.10
CA THR A 603 2.41 8.01 15.27
C THR A 603 3.11 7.53 13.99
N SER A 604 3.65 8.45 13.19
CA SER A 604 4.61 8.08 12.15
C SER A 604 5.91 7.74 12.87
N GLN A 605 6.19 6.45 13.07
CA GLN A 605 7.48 6.01 13.61
C GLN A 605 8.59 6.52 12.70
N ALA A 606 9.35 7.51 13.16
CA ALA A 606 10.60 7.90 12.55
C ALA A 606 11.65 6.85 12.96
N LEU A 607 12.20 6.12 11.99
CA LEU A 607 13.30 5.19 12.21
C LEU A 607 14.57 6.02 12.50
N VAL A 608 14.98 6.05 13.76
CA VAL A 608 16.35 6.42 14.15
C VAL A 608 17.17 5.13 14.09
N SER A 609 18.26 5.10 13.32
CA SER A 609 19.13 3.91 13.28
C SER A 609 19.72 3.66 14.67
N ARG A 610 19.61 2.41 15.14
CA ARG A 610 20.08 1.98 16.46
C ARG A 610 21.58 2.26 16.68
N ASP A 611 22.36 2.24 15.60
CA ASP A 611 23.82 2.47 15.64
C ASP A 611 24.23 3.92 15.92
N LYS A 612 23.34 4.90 15.70
CA LYS A 612 23.59 6.29 16.12
C LYS A 612 23.18 6.53 17.57
N LEU A 613 22.18 5.81 18.09
CA LEU A 613 21.74 5.95 19.48
C LEU A 613 22.77 5.36 20.45
N THR A 614 23.43 4.25 20.10
CA THR A 614 24.50 3.66 20.91
C THR A 614 25.75 4.54 20.98
N LYS A 615 26.05 5.30 19.91
CA LYS A 615 27.14 6.30 19.92
C LYS A 615 26.81 7.55 20.74
N LEU A 616 25.54 7.94 20.84
CA LEU A 616 25.09 9.11 21.60
C LEU A 616 24.80 8.80 23.08
N GLN A 617 24.54 7.54 23.44
CA GLN A 617 24.32 7.10 24.83
C GLN A 617 25.59 6.55 25.52
N GLY A 618 26.72 6.50 24.81
CA GLY A 618 28.00 6.01 25.31
C GLY A 618 28.98 7.12 25.74
N ALA A 619 28.49 8.27 26.17
CA ALA A 619 29.32 9.33 26.76
C ALA A 619 29.08 9.38 28.26
N ASP A 620 29.51 8.32 28.96
CA ASP A 620 29.84 8.37 30.39
C ASP A 620 30.77 7.20 30.76
N LEU A 621 31.89 7.59 31.39
CA LEU A 621 32.95 6.81 32.04
C LEU A 621 33.97 6.04 31.17
N ALA A 622 35.08 6.74 30.91
CA ALA A 622 36.45 6.32 31.23
C ALA A 622 36.69 4.81 31.39
N ASN A 623 37.16 4.15 30.32
CA ASN A 623 38.00 2.94 30.35
C ASN A 623 38.39 2.53 28.91
N PHE A 624 38.89 3.47 28.11
CA PHE A 624 39.41 3.18 26.76
C PHE A 624 40.73 3.92 26.45
N GLU A 625 41.46 4.34 27.48
CA GLU A 625 42.83 4.89 27.32
C GLU A 625 43.93 3.83 27.47
N ASP A 626 43.61 2.60 27.89
CA ASP A 626 44.63 1.57 28.17
C ASP A 626 44.87 0.54 27.06
N MET A 627 44.27 0.74 25.87
CA MET A 627 44.46 -0.17 24.72
C MET A 627 44.91 0.53 23.44
N MET A 628 45.62 1.67 23.58
CA MET A 628 46.28 2.36 22.45
C MET A 628 47.80 2.55 22.62
N ASN A 629 48.42 1.99 23.66
CA ASN A 629 49.87 2.00 23.82
C ASN A 629 50.47 0.62 23.58
N LYS A 630 50.50 0.19 22.31
CA LYS A 630 51.48 -0.77 21.74
C LYS A 630 51.22 -1.01 20.24
N SER A 631 51.75 -0.14 19.40
CA SER A 631 52.33 -0.51 18.09
C SER A 631 52.81 0.76 17.38
N SER A 632 54.01 1.18 17.75
CA SER A 632 54.83 2.05 16.92
C SER A 632 55.28 1.30 15.67
N MET A 633 54.81 1.67 14.47
CA MET A 633 55.55 1.47 13.23
C MET A 633 55.21 2.56 12.20
N SER A 634 56.26 3.03 11.53
CA SER A 634 56.35 4.21 10.66
C SER A 634 55.59 4.10 9.32
N PRO A 635 55.28 5.23 8.65
CA PRO A 635 54.61 5.23 7.37
C PRO A 635 55.63 5.07 6.22
N ARG A 636 55.48 4.01 5.42
CA ARG A 636 55.99 4.00 4.04
C ARG A 636 54.80 3.82 3.10
N ALA A 637 54.61 4.82 2.26
CA ALA A 637 53.71 4.80 1.13
C ALA A 637 54.15 3.70 0.16
N THR A 638 53.25 2.76 -0.12
CA THR A 638 53.35 1.86 -1.27
C THR A 638 52.01 1.85 -1.96
N LEU A 639 52.02 2.19 -3.24
CA LEU A 639 50.93 2.00 -4.19
C LEU A 639 50.34 0.60 -4.01
N TYR A 640 49.06 0.53 -3.64
CA TYR A 640 48.29 -0.70 -3.74
C TYR A 640 47.92 -0.92 -5.21
N ILE A 641 48.65 -1.82 -5.85
CA ILE A 641 48.16 -2.54 -7.04
C ILE A 641 47.26 -3.65 -6.48
N PRO A 642 45.98 -3.76 -6.88
CA PRO A 642 45.11 -4.80 -6.37
C PRO A 642 45.46 -6.14 -7.02
N ASN A 643 46.40 -6.87 -6.43
CA ASN A 643 46.59 -8.30 -6.68
C ASN A 643 45.91 -9.10 -5.57
N THR A 644 44.60 -9.24 -5.68
CA THR A 644 43.85 -10.35 -5.07
C THR A 644 42.73 -10.66 -6.04
N ILE A 645 43.01 -11.58 -6.98
CA ILE A 645 41.96 -12.19 -7.80
C ILE A 645 41.09 -12.97 -6.83
N GLY A 646 40.00 -12.35 -6.36
CA GLY A 646 38.89 -13.06 -5.74
C GLY A 646 38.44 -14.16 -6.67
N LYS A 647 37.97 -15.29 -6.12
CA LYS A 647 37.45 -16.42 -6.91
C LYS A 647 36.12 -16.02 -7.57
N VAL A 648 36.18 -15.23 -8.63
CA VAL A 648 35.01 -14.76 -9.38
C VAL A 648 34.45 -15.94 -10.17
N ILE A 649 33.15 -16.21 -10.04
CA ILE A 649 32.46 -17.19 -10.89
C ILE A 649 32.59 -16.69 -12.34
N PRO A 650 33.24 -17.45 -13.25
CA PRO A 650 33.48 -16.97 -14.61
C PRO A 650 32.14 -16.77 -15.34
N PHE A 651 31.98 -15.62 -15.98
CA PHE A 651 30.88 -15.36 -16.91
C PHE A 651 31.45 -15.07 -18.31
N LYS A 652 30.64 -15.33 -19.34
CA LYS A 652 31.01 -15.02 -20.72
C LYS A 652 30.44 -13.65 -21.10
N PRO A 653 31.28 -12.66 -21.47
CA PRO A 653 30.80 -11.37 -21.99
C PRO A 653 29.98 -11.57 -23.28
N LEU A 654 28.78 -11.01 -23.37
CA LEU A 654 27.88 -11.19 -24.52
C LEU A 654 27.34 -9.85 -25.02
N ALA A 655 27.51 -9.57 -26.30
CA ALA A 655 26.91 -8.39 -26.95
C ALA A 655 25.45 -8.65 -27.36
N ILE A 656 24.63 -7.61 -27.36
CA ILE A 656 23.30 -7.63 -27.98
C ILE A 656 23.35 -6.78 -29.25
N SER A 657 22.82 -7.30 -30.35
CA SER A 657 22.64 -6.56 -31.58
C SER A 657 21.20 -6.68 -32.05
N PHE A 658 20.62 -5.58 -32.53
CA PHE A 658 19.26 -5.55 -33.01
C PHE A 658 19.15 -4.67 -34.26
N ARG A 659 18.37 -5.14 -35.23
CA ARG A 659 18.25 -4.52 -36.55
C ARG A 659 16.80 -4.43 -36.97
N ASP A 660 16.40 -3.25 -37.42
CA ASP A 660 15.07 -2.93 -37.94
C ASP A 660 13.93 -3.33 -36.98
N VAL A 661 14.13 -3.09 -35.68
CA VAL A 661 13.13 -3.45 -34.66
C VAL A 661 11.92 -2.52 -34.74
N ASN A 662 10.74 -3.12 -34.92
CA ASN A 662 9.44 -2.48 -34.93
C ASN A 662 8.53 -3.10 -33.86
N TYR A 663 7.67 -2.28 -33.27
CA TYR A 663 6.71 -2.76 -32.27
C TYR A 663 5.34 -2.10 -32.45
N TYR A 664 4.30 -2.94 -32.48
CA TYR A 664 2.92 -2.54 -32.71
C TYR A 664 2.03 -2.98 -31.56
N VAL A 665 1.09 -2.12 -31.16
CA VAL A 665 0.07 -2.40 -30.13
C VAL A 665 -1.32 -2.15 -30.69
N ASP A 666 -2.30 -2.94 -30.28
CA ASP A 666 -3.69 -2.71 -30.69
C ASP A 666 -4.18 -1.32 -30.21
N THR A 667 -4.85 -0.56 -31.08
CA THR A 667 -5.36 0.76 -30.72
C THR A 667 -6.36 0.66 -29.58
N PRO A 668 -6.16 1.37 -28.45
CA PRO A 668 -7.12 1.40 -27.34
C PRO A 668 -8.48 1.93 -27.80
N MET A 669 -9.58 1.37 -27.27
CA MET A 669 -10.94 1.80 -27.64
C MET A 669 -11.16 3.32 -27.49
N ALA A 670 -10.62 3.91 -26.42
CA ALA A 670 -10.72 5.35 -26.18
C ALA A 670 -10.02 6.23 -27.25
N MET A 671 -9.02 5.70 -27.95
CA MET A 671 -8.39 6.40 -29.08
C MET A 671 -9.16 6.18 -30.38
N ARG A 672 -9.76 5.00 -30.57
CA ARG A 672 -10.67 4.75 -31.70
C ARG A 672 -11.89 5.66 -31.66
N GLU A 673 -12.47 5.87 -30.48
CA GLU A 673 -13.57 6.83 -30.26
C GLU A 673 -13.17 8.28 -30.56
N LYS A 674 -11.88 8.63 -30.46
CA LYS A 674 -11.33 9.94 -30.82
C LYS A 674 -10.93 10.07 -32.30
N GLY A 675 -11.30 9.11 -33.14
CA GLY A 675 -11.10 9.18 -34.60
C GLY A 675 -9.80 8.56 -35.13
N TYR A 676 -9.05 7.79 -34.32
CA TYR A 676 -7.91 7.02 -34.83
C TYR A 676 -8.41 5.76 -35.55
N ALA A 677 -8.36 5.78 -36.89
CA ALA A 677 -8.88 4.73 -37.76
C ALA A 677 -8.00 3.46 -37.82
N GLU A 678 -6.70 3.57 -37.53
CA GLU A 678 -5.76 2.45 -37.63
C GLU A 678 -5.98 1.42 -36.53
N GLY A 679 -6.04 0.13 -36.91
CA GLY A 679 -6.27 -0.98 -35.99
C GLY A 679 -5.09 -1.30 -35.06
N LYS A 680 -3.87 -0.89 -35.44
CA LYS A 680 -2.62 -1.07 -34.69
C LYS A 680 -1.85 0.25 -34.67
N LEU A 681 -1.38 0.64 -33.49
CA LEU A 681 -0.52 1.79 -33.26
C LEU A 681 0.94 1.31 -33.25
N GLN A 682 1.77 1.87 -34.13
CA GLN A 682 3.21 1.63 -34.12
C GLN A 682 3.89 2.52 -33.07
N LEU A 683 4.62 1.90 -32.14
CA LEU A 683 5.33 2.60 -31.05
C LEU A 683 6.83 2.72 -31.30
N LEU A 684 7.44 1.78 -32.02
CA LEU A 684 8.87 1.76 -32.37
C LEU A 684 9.03 1.61 -33.88
N HIS A 685 9.94 2.39 -34.48
CA HIS A 685 10.14 2.47 -35.93
C HIS A 685 11.60 2.20 -36.30
N ASN A 686 11.84 1.06 -36.97
CA ASN A 686 13.11 0.64 -37.57
C ASN A 686 14.34 0.94 -36.69
N ILE A 687 14.31 0.49 -35.44
CA ILE A 687 15.38 0.76 -34.48
C ILE A 687 16.53 -0.22 -34.72
N THR A 688 17.71 0.32 -35.01
CA THR A 688 18.95 -0.45 -35.25
C THR A 688 20.06 0.02 -34.31
N GLY A 689 20.71 -0.92 -33.62
CA GLY A 689 21.79 -0.63 -32.67
C GLY A 689 22.33 -1.86 -31.96
N SER A 690 23.30 -1.64 -31.07
CA SER A 690 23.90 -2.73 -30.28
C SER A 690 24.39 -2.26 -28.92
N PHE A 691 24.42 -3.18 -27.96
CA PHE A 691 25.03 -3.00 -26.64
C PHE A 691 26.23 -3.95 -26.49
N GLN A 692 27.37 -3.40 -26.10
CA GLN A 692 28.64 -4.12 -26.06
C GLN A 692 29.07 -4.48 -24.63
N PRO A 693 29.85 -5.56 -24.46
CA PRO A 693 30.38 -5.92 -23.14
C PRO A 693 31.42 -4.92 -22.65
N GLY A 694 31.36 -4.59 -21.36
CA GLY A 694 32.26 -3.61 -20.74
C GLY A 694 31.88 -2.15 -21.01
N VAL A 695 30.80 -1.91 -21.76
CA VAL A 695 30.33 -0.57 -22.13
C VAL A 695 29.04 -0.28 -21.39
N LEU A 696 29.03 0.79 -20.58
CA LEU A 696 27.83 1.30 -19.93
C LEU A 696 27.04 2.17 -20.91
N SER A 697 25.95 1.60 -21.45
CA SER A 697 25.11 2.25 -22.46
C SER A 697 23.87 2.90 -21.83
N VAL A 698 23.60 4.16 -22.19
CA VAL A 698 22.39 4.87 -21.74
C VAL A 698 21.41 5.11 -22.88
N LEU A 699 20.13 4.85 -22.59
CA LEU A 699 19.00 5.12 -23.47
C LEU A 699 18.25 6.36 -22.95
N MET A 700 18.34 7.45 -23.70
CA MET A 700 17.77 8.76 -23.32
C MET A 700 16.73 9.25 -24.33
N GLY A 701 15.94 10.24 -23.93
CA GLY A 701 14.90 10.84 -24.74
C GLY A 701 13.74 11.36 -23.89
N VAL A 702 12.85 12.14 -24.48
CA VAL A 702 11.68 12.70 -23.79
C VAL A 702 10.70 11.62 -23.29
N THR A 703 9.84 11.96 -22.33
CA THR A 703 8.76 11.05 -21.88
C THR A 703 7.88 10.65 -23.06
N GLY A 704 7.58 9.36 -23.20
CA GLY A 704 6.79 8.86 -24.33
C GLY A 704 7.55 8.65 -25.64
N ALA A 705 8.89 8.78 -25.64
CA ALA A 705 9.73 8.45 -26.81
C ALA A 705 9.81 6.94 -27.14
N GLY A 706 9.37 6.06 -26.22
CA GLY A 706 9.45 4.61 -26.41
C GLY A 706 10.63 3.92 -25.73
N LYS A 707 11.40 4.61 -24.87
CA LYS A 707 12.59 4.08 -24.16
C LYS A 707 12.34 2.76 -23.42
N THR A 708 11.43 2.78 -22.44
CA THR A 708 11.03 1.57 -21.68
C THR A 708 10.38 0.53 -22.58
N THR A 709 9.70 0.95 -23.65
CA THR A 709 9.14 0.00 -24.63
C THR A 709 10.23 -0.74 -25.39
N LEU A 710 11.28 -0.05 -25.83
CA LEU A 710 12.45 -0.66 -26.46
C LEU A 710 13.17 -1.59 -25.48
N LEU A 711 13.43 -1.13 -24.26
CA LEU A 711 14.08 -1.94 -23.22
C LEU A 711 13.26 -3.22 -22.91
N ASP A 712 11.94 -3.11 -22.77
CA ASP A 712 11.04 -4.25 -22.55
C ASP A 712 11.03 -5.23 -23.75
N VAL A 713 11.08 -4.72 -24.99
CA VAL A 713 11.13 -5.56 -26.21
C VAL A 713 12.46 -6.32 -26.27
N LEU A 714 13.58 -5.63 -26.02
CA LEU A 714 14.91 -6.24 -25.99
C LEU A 714 15.05 -7.23 -24.82
N ALA A 715 14.45 -6.94 -23.67
CA ALA A 715 14.38 -7.84 -22.52
C ALA A 715 13.40 -9.01 -22.73
N GLY A 716 12.47 -8.89 -23.69
CA GLY A 716 11.45 -9.89 -23.98
C GLY A 716 10.30 -9.94 -22.97
N ARG A 717 9.98 -8.80 -22.36
CA ARG A 717 8.98 -8.68 -21.30
C ARG A 717 7.60 -8.26 -21.79
N LYS A 718 7.47 -7.84 -23.05
CA LYS A 718 6.16 -7.52 -23.65
C LYS A 718 5.35 -8.80 -23.87
N THR A 719 4.21 -8.88 -23.19
CA THR A 719 3.27 -10.02 -23.26
C THR A 719 2.17 -9.82 -24.32
N GLY A 720 2.03 -8.60 -24.84
CA GLY A 720 1.12 -8.27 -25.94
C GLY A 720 1.79 -7.40 -26.99
N GLY A 721 1.12 -7.21 -28.13
CA GLY A 721 1.67 -6.53 -29.31
C GLY A 721 2.44 -7.45 -30.24
N VAL A 722 2.87 -6.92 -31.39
CA VAL A 722 3.66 -7.64 -32.40
C VAL A 722 5.05 -7.00 -32.48
N ILE A 723 6.08 -7.83 -32.36
CA ILE A 723 7.50 -7.44 -32.51
C ILE A 723 7.97 -7.93 -33.87
N GLU A 724 8.54 -7.03 -34.67
CA GLU A 724 9.21 -7.34 -35.95
C GLU A 724 10.66 -6.85 -35.88
N GLY A 725 11.55 -7.45 -36.67
CA GLY A 725 13.00 -7.15 -36.66
C GLY A 725 13.85 -8.32 -36.18
N ASP A 726 15.18 -8.20 -36.30
CA ASP A 726 16.15 -9.23 -35.88
C ASP A 726 16.81 -8.82 -34.56
N ILE A 727 16.78 -9.70 -33.56
CA ILE A 727 17.44 -9.49 -32.26
C ILE A 727 18.36 -10.67 -32.00
N ARG A 728 19.66 -10.40 -31.88
CA ARG A 728 20.71 -11.41 -31.68
C ARG A 728 21.54 -11.16 -30.43
N ILE A 729 21.97 -12.24 -29.79
CA ILE A 729 22.80 -12.27 -28.58
C ILE A 729 24.07 -13.05 -28.90
N GLY A 730 25.23 -12.39 -28.83
CA GLY A 730 26.51 -13.01 -29.19
C GLY A 730 26.55 -13.59 -30.61
N GLY A 731 25.81 -13.00 -31.55
CA GLY A 731 25.68 -13.46 -32.94
C GLY A 731 24.56 -14.49 -33.20
N TYR A 732 23.95 -15.04 -32.15
CA TYR A 732 22.87 -16.04 -32.27
C TYR A 732 21.48 -15.41 -32.12
N PRO A 733 20.44 -15.93 -32.79
CA PRO A 733 19.07 -15.46 -32.60
C PRO A 733 18.61 -15.56 -31.14
N LYS A 734 17.90 -14.55 -30.65
CA LYS A 734 17.42 -14.53 -29.27
C LYS A 734 16.33 -15.60 -29.02
N VAL A 735 16.61 -16.52 -28.12
CA VAL A 735 15.62 -17.50 -27.60
C VAL A 735 14.99 -17.00 -26.31
N GLN A 736 13.71 -16.66 -26.34
CA GLN A 736 13.03 -15.98 -25.23
C GLN A 736 12.96 -16.80 -23.93
N GLU A 737 12.79 -18.12 -24.02
CA GLU A 737 12.58 -19.00 -22.86
C GLU A 737 13.80 -19.09 -21.95
N THR A 738 14.99 -19.06 -22.53
CA THR A 738 16.27 -19.23 -21.83
C THR A 738 17.02 -17.92 -21.60
N PHE A 739 16.62 -16.83 -22.28
CA PHE A 739 17.26 -15.52 -22.18
C PHE A 739 17.35 -14.99 -20.74
N ALA A 740 16.31 -15.22 -19.92
CA ALA A 740 16.28 -14.79 -18.52
C ALA A 740 17.43 -15.37 -17.66
N ARG A 741 18.07 -16.46 -18.10
CA ARG A 741 19.24 -17.06 -17.40
C ARG A 741 20.52 -16.25 -17.57
N ILE A 742 20.65 -15.53 -18.68
CA ILE A 742 21.85 -14.76 -19.03
C ILE A 742 21.64 -13.25 -18.91
N SER A 743 20.40 -12.80 -18.67
CA SER A 743 20.04 -11.40 -18.50
C SER A 743 19.51 -11.10 -17.09
N GLY A 744 19.94 -9.98 -16.49
CA GLY A 744 19.28 -9.35 -15.35
C GLY A 744 18.40 -8.19 -15.80
N TYR A 745 17.23 -8.00 -15.17
CA TYR A 745 16.35 -6.86 -15.47
C TYR A 745 15.90 -6.18 -14.18
N CYS A 746 16.35 -4.95 -13.95
CA CYS A 746 15.92 -4.12 -12.83
C CYS A 746 14.72 -3.27 -13.27
N GLU A 747 13.56 -3.50 -12.65
CA GLU A 747 12.34 -2.73 -12.92
C GLU A 747 12.36 -1.36 -12.24
N GLN A 748 11.57 -0.42 -12.75
CA GLN A 748 11.43 0.92 -12.16
C GLN A 748 10.90 0.90 -10.71
N ILE A 749 10.03 -0.07 -10.38
CA ILE A 749 9.47 -0.23 -9.02
C ILE A 749 10.17 -1.37 -8.31
N ASP A 750 10.84 -1.05 -7.19
CA ASP A 750 11.55 -2.03 -6.39
C ASP A 750 10.61 -2.87 -5.51
N VAL A 751 10.24 -4.05 -6.00
CA VAL A 751 9.34 -4.99 -5.29
C VAL A 751 10.14 -6.13 -4.67
N HIS A 752 10.22 -6.14 -3.34
CA HIS A 752 10.92 -7.15 -2.54
C HIS A 752 10.06 -7.63 -1.38
N SER A 753 10.33 -8.85 -0.86
CA SER A 753 9.62 -9.36 0.32
C SER A 753 9.99 -8.54 1.57
N PRO A 754 9.02 -7.97 2.30
CA PRO A 754 9.30 -7.02 3.38
C PRO A 754 10.03 -7.60 4.60
N GLN A 755 9.88 -8.91 4.83
CA GLN A 755 10.28 -9.59 6.09
C GLN A 755 11.63 -10.32 6.00
N VAL A 756 12.30 -10.18 4.86
CA VAL A 756 13.60 -10.79 4.55
C VAL A 756 14.66 -9.71 4.69
N THR A 757 15.90 -10.06 5.06
CA THR A 757 17.02 -9.11 5.09
C THR A 757 17.62 -8.88 3.71
N VAL A 758 18.48 -7.87 3.57
CA VAL A 758 19.27 -7.63 2.33
C VAL A 758 20.07 -8.88 1.97
N TRP A 759 20.84 -9.42 2.92
CA TRP A 759 21.64 -10.63 2.74
C TRP A 759 20.79 -11.82 2.27
N GLU A 760 19.71 -12.12 2.99
CA GLU A 760 18.84 -13.24 2.67
C GLU A 760 18.16 -13.12 1.31
N SER A 761 17.83 -11.90 0.89
CA SER A 761 17.23 -11.63 -0.43
C SER A 761 18.21 -11.97 -1.56
N VAL A 762 19.49 -11.61 -1.39
CA VAL A 762 20.55 -11.91 -2.37
C VAL A 762 20.90 -13.40 -2.34
N VAL A 763 21.02 -14.03 -1.17
CA VAL A 763 21.24 -15.49 -1.04
C VAL A 763 20.11 -16.29 -1.68
N TYR A 764 18.86 -15.87 -1.49
CA TYR A 764 17.70 -16.51 -2.09
C TYR A 764 17.76 -16.47 -3.63
N SER A 765 18.14 -15.33 -4.20
CA SER A 765 18.35 -15.19 -5.64
C SER A 765 19.52 -16.04 -6.15
N ALA A 766 20.64 -16.03 -5.43
CA ALA A 766 21.82 -16.84 -5.73
C ALA A 766 21.49 -18.34 -5.75
N TRP A 767 20.75 -18.83 -4.76
CA TRP A 767 20.35 -20.24 -4.69
C TRP A 767 19.54 -20.67 -5.90
N LEU A 768 18.62 -19.84 -6.38
CA LEU A 768 17.69 -20.21 -7.44
C LEU A 768 18.24 -20.00 -8.86
N ARG A 769 19.11 -19.01 -9.05
CA ARG A 769 19.58 -18.58 -10.37
C ARG A 769 20.99 -19.06 -10.72
N LEU A 770 21.82 -19.41 -9.73
CA LEU A 770 23.13 -19.98 -10.02
C LEU A 770 23.02 -21.46 -10.43
N PRO A 771 23.93 -21.96 -11.28
CA PRO A 771 24.01 -23.37 -11.66
C PRO A 771 24.19 -24.32 -10.47
N THR A 772 23.78 -25.58 -10.62
CA THR A 772 23.87 -26.62 -9.58
C THR A 772 25.29 -27.07 -9.27
N GLU A 773 26.24 -26.79 -10.16
CA GLU A 773 27.63 -27.21 -10.06
C GLU A 773 28.45 -26.33 -9.11
N ILE A 774 27.89 -25.20 -8.67
CA ILE A 774 28.56 -24.23 -7.80
C ILE A 774 28.40 -24.67 -6.34
N ASP A 775 29.54 -24.80 -5.66
CA ASP A 775 29.60 -25.18 -4.26
C ASP A 775 28.94 -24.12 -3.34
N PRO A 776 28.27 -24.51 -2.23
CA PRO A 776 27.64 -23.55 -1.33
C PRO A 776 28.59 -22.52 -0.71
N GLU A 777 29.85 -22.87 -0.45
CA GLU A 777 30.84 -21.92 0.08
C GLU A 777 31.20 -20.88 -0.99
N MET A 778 31.47 -21.32 -2.22
CA MET A 778 31.72 -20.43 -3.35
C MET A 778 30.54 -19.49 -3.63
N ARG A 779 29.32 -19.99 -3.50
CA ARG A 779 28.10 -19.16 -3.61
C ARG A 779 28.04 -18.10 -2.51
N HIS A 780 28.40 -18.44 -1.28
CA HIS A 780 28.40 -17.50 -0.15
C HIS A 780 29.44 -16.40 -0.35
N ASP A 781 30.64 -16.76 -0.80
CA ASP A 781 31.70 -15.79 -1.11
C ASP A 781 31.29 -14.86 -2.25
N PHE A 782 30.65 -15.39 -3.30
CA PHE A 782 30.13 -14.58 -4.40
C PHE A 782 29.03 -13.61 -3.96
N VAL A 783 28.12 -14.02 -3.07
CA VAL A 783 27.11 -13.12 -2.49
C VAL A 783 27.78 -11.97 -1.74
N LYS A 784 28.84 -12.26 -0.99
CA LYS A 784 29.60 -11.24 -0.25
C LYS A 784 30.27 -10.25 -1.21
N GLU A 785 30.92 -10.75 -2.26
CA GLU A 785 31.54 -9.93 -3.32
C GLU A 785 30.52 -9.02 -4.01
N VAL A 786 29.32 -9.53 -4.31
CA VAL A 786 28.23 -8.74 -4.90
C VAL A 786 27.78 -7.63 -3.95
N LEU A 787 27.65 -7.90 -2.65
CA LEU A 787 27.27 -6.87 -1.67
C LEU A 787 28.36 -5.82 -1.46
N GLU A 788 29.64 -6.22 -1.54
CA GLU A 788 30.78 -5.29 -1.52
C GLU A 788 30.80 -4.40 -2.77
N THR A 789 30.61 -4.98 -3.97
CA THR A 789 30.55 -4.26 -5.25
C THR A 789 29.44 -3.21 -5.29
N ILE A 790 28.30 -3.52 -4.66
CA ILE A 790 27.12 -2.65 -4.59
C ILE A 790 27.12 -1.77 -3.32
N GLU A 791 28.18 -1.84 -2.49
CA GLU A 791 28.36 -1.05 -1.26
C GLU A 791 27.22 -1.23 -0.21
N LEU A 792 26.64 -2.43 -0.10
CA LEU A 792 25.53 -2.75 0.83
C LEU A 792 25.94 -3.52 2.10
N ASP A 793 27.23 -3.78 2.32
CA ASP A 793 27.71 -4.57 3.47
C ASP A 793 27.27 -3.98 4.83
N GLU A 794 27.29 -2.66 4.99
CA GLU A 794 26.87 -1.97 6.23
C GLU A 794 25.39 -2.23 6.61
N VAL A 795 24.52 -2.56 5.64
CA VAL A 795 23.08 -2.77 5.86
C VAL A 795 22.62 -4.20 5.58
N ARG A 796 23.54 -5.14 5.40
CA ARG A 796 23.24 -6.53 4.98
C ARG A 796 22.24 -7.27 5.87
N ASP A 797 22.24 -6.97 7.18
CA ASP A 797 21.38 -7.62 8.18
C ASP A 797 20.08 -6.84 8.45
N THR A 798 19.84 -5.74 7.73
CA THR A 798 18.64 -4.91 7.88
C THR A 798 17.46 -5.51 7.13
N LEU A 799 16.27 -5.46 7.72
CA LEU A 799 15.02 -5.87 7.05
C LEU A 799 14.68 -4.94 5.89
N VAL A 800 14.25 -5.53 4.78
CA VAL A 800 13.88 -4.78 3.57
C VAL A 800 12.69 -3.84 3.82
N GLY A 801 11.64 -4.31 4.48
CA GLY A 801 10.46 -3.52 4.84
C GLY A 801 9.58 -3.11 3.65
N LEU A 802 8.45 -2.45 3.95
CA LEU A 802 7.47 -1.99 2.97
C LEU A 802 7.88 -0.62 2.36
N PRO A 803 7.77 -0.44 1.03
CA PRO A 803 8.14 0.81 0.36
C PRO A 803 7.45 2.04 0.98
N GLY A 804 8.24 3.06 1.32
CA GLY A 804 7.75 4.32 1.88
C GLY A 804 7.22 4.26 3.33
N ALA A 805 7.20 3.08 3.95
CA ALA A 805 6.70 2.89 5.31
C ALA A 805 7.84 2.59 6.32
N ASN A 806 8.63 1.54 6.08
CA ASN A 806 9.68 1.05 6.98
C ASN A 806 10.76 0.24 6.24
N GLY A 807 11.90 -0.02 6.90
CA GLY A 807 13.01 -0.80 6.36
C GLY A 807 14.04 0.06 5.62
N LEU A 808 14.46 -0.40 4.43
CA LEU A 808 15.49 0.25 3.61
C LEU A 808 15.03 1.59 3.03
N SER A 809 15.98 2.51 2.87
CA SER A 809 15.80 3.72 2.07
C SER A 809 15.51 3.38 0.60
N THR A 810 14.97 4.33 -0.18
CA THR A 810 14.74 4.13 -1.62
C THR A 810 16.04 3.78 -2.35
N GLU A 811 17.11 4.49 -2.04
CA GLU A 811 18.47 4.30 -2.54
C GLU A 811 19.00 2.88 -2.26
N GLN A 812 18.97 2.46 -1.01
CA GLN A 812 19.41 1.11 -0.60
C GLN A 812 18.56 0.01 -1.24
N ARG A 813 17.26 0.25 -1.40
CA ARG A 813 16.35 -0.70 -2.03
C ARG A 813 16.63 -0.86 -3.53
N LYS A 814 16.97 0.23 -4.23
CA LYS A 814 17.42 0.16 -5.63
C LYS A 814 18.69 -0.64 -5.79
N ARG A 815 19.68 -0.37 -4.95
CA ARG A 815 20.91 -1.16 -4.90
C ARG A 815 20.64 -2.65 -4.61
N LEU A 816 19.70 -2.95 -3.70
CA LEU A 816 19.27 -4.33 -3.47
C LEU A 816 18.64 -4.96 -4.72
N THR A 817 17.81 -4.23 -5.47
CA THR A 817 17.28 -4.72 -6.76
C THR A 817 18.42 -5.08 -7.72
N ILE A 818 19.42 -4.22 -7.84
CA ILE A 818 20.61 -4.47 -8.68
C ILE A 818 21.38 -5.69 -8.17
N ALA A 819 21.62 -5.81 -6.86
CA ALA A 819 22.34 -6.95 -6.26
C ALA A 819 21.61 -8.28 -6.49
N VAL A 820 20.28 -8.31 -6.35
CA VAL A 820 19.43 -9.49 -6.57
C VAL A 820 19.48 -9.96 -8.02
N GLU A 821 19.63 -9.04 -8.98
CA GLU A 821 19.80 -9.38 -10.40
C GLU A 821 21.27 -9.72 -10.74
N LEU A 822 22.24 -9.07 -10.12
CA LEU A 822 23.67 -9.29 -10.36
C LEU A 822 24.15 -10.66 -9.85
N VAL A 823 23.59 -11.15 -8.75
CA VAL A 823 24.00 -12.43 -8.13
C VAL A 823 23.64 -13.66 -8.99
N SER A 824 22.84 -13.51 -10.05
CA SER A 824 22.68 -14.59 -11.03
C SER A 824 23.87 -14.71 -12.00
N ASN A 825 24.92 -13.92 -11.78
CA ASN A 825 26.08 -13.79 -12.66
C ASN A 825 25.69 -13.53 -14.15
N PRO A 826 24.79 -12.56 -14.44
CA PRO A 826 24.32 -12.33 -15.79
C PRO A 826 25.41 -11.71 -16.67
N SER A 827 25.39 -12.03 -17.96
CA SER A 827 26.25 -11.39 -18.98
C SER A 827 25.71 -10.02 -19.42
N ILE A 828 24.39 -9.86 -19.34
CA ILE A 828 23.64 -8.68 -19.79
C ILE A 828 22.78 -8.16 -18.64
N ILE A 829 22.80 -6.85 -18.39
CA ILE A 829 21.96 -6.21 -17.36
C ILE A 829 21.20 -5.04 -17.98
N PHE A 830 19.89 -5.08 -17.84
CA PHE A 830 18.99 -3.97 -18.18
C PHE A 830 18.53 -3.27 -16.90
N LEU A 831 18.62 -1.94 -16.87
CA LEU A 831 18.14 -1.14 -15.74
C LEU A 831 17.13 -0.10 -16.24
N ASP A 832 15.87 -0.24 -15.84
CA ASP A 832 14.83 0.73 -16.19
C ASP A 832 14.76 1.84 -15.15
N GLU A 833 15.24 3.03 -15.51
CA GLU A 833 15.31 4.22 -14.67
C GLU A 833 15.93 3.97 -13.27
N PRO A 834 17.20 3.51 -13.18
CA PRO A 834 17.85 3.22 -11.92
C PRO A 834 17.99 4.46 -11.01
N THR A 835 17.90 5.67 -11.55
CA THR A 835 17.99 6.93 -10.79
C THR A 835 16.63 7.55 -10.43
N SER A 836 15.50 6.97 -10.86
CA SER A 836 14.16 7.52 -10.57
C SER A 836 13.82 7.58 -9.08
N GLY A 837 13.23 8.69 -8.62
CA GLY A 837 12.84 8.84 -7.21
C GLY A 837 14.00 8.92 -6.21
N LEU A 838 15.24 9.03 -6.71
CA LEU A 838 16.45 9.29 -5.93
C LEU A 838 16.86 10.76 -6.05
N ASP A 839 17.55 11.26 -5.03
CA ASP A 839 18.30 12.52 -5.16
C ASP A 839 19.58 12.28 -5.97
N ALA A 840 20.28 13.36 -6.37
CA ALA A 840 21.47 13.21 -7.21
C ALA A 840 22.62 12.44 -6.51
N ARG A 841 22.68 12.39 -5.17
CA ARG A 841 23.73 11.69 -4.41
C ARG A 841 23.47 10.21 -4.42
N ALA A 842 22.24 9.84 -4.03
CA ALA A 842 21.74 8.49 -4.08
C ALA A 842 21.83 7.95 -5.51
N ALA A 843 21.46 8.76 -6.50
CA ALA A 843 21.61 8.43 -7.91
C ALA A 843 23.09 8.24 -8.29
N ALA A 844 24.01 9.11 -7.84
CA ALA A 844 25.44 8.96 -8.10
C ALA A 844 26.03 7.71 -7.44
N ILE A 845 25.63 7.38 -6.20
CA ILE A 845 26.03 6.14 -5.51
C ILE A 845 25.52 4.92 -6.28
N VAL A 846 24.25 4.91 -6.69
CA VAL A 846 23.68 3.83 -7.51
C VAL A 846 24.41 3.73 -8.84
N MET A 847 24.67 4.85 -9.52
CA MET A 847 25.33 4.85 -10.82
C MET A 847 26.81 4.47 -10.74
N ARG A 848 27.50 4.82 -9.66
CA ARG A 848 28.84 4.31 -9.35
C ARG A 848 28.83 2.79 -9.21
N ALA A 849 27.88 2.25 -8.45
CA ALA A 849 27.72 0.80 -8.35
C ALA A 849 27.42 0.15 -9.72
N VAL A 850 26.57 0.77 -10.55
CA VAL A 850 26.29 0.31 -11.92
C VAL A 850 27.54 0.37 -12.81
N LYS A 851 28.37 1.41 -12.69
CA LYS A 851 29.63 1.54 -13.44
C LYS A 851 30.63 0.47 -13.02
N ASN A 852 30.80 0.24 -11.71
CA ASN A 852 31.60 -0.87 -11.19
C ASN A 852 31.14 -2.22 -11.78
N VAL A 853 29.84 -2.44 -11.93
CA VAL A 853 29.29 -3.64 -12.57
C VAL A 853 29.62 -3.71 -14.06
N ALA A 854 29.54 -2.60 -14.81
CA ALA A 854 29.93 -2.58 -16.21
C ALA A 854 31.42 -2.87 -16.40
N ASP A 855 32.27 -2.29 -15.54
CA ASP A 855 33.73 -2.40 -15.59
C ASP A 855 34.23 -3.85 -15.33
N THR A 856 33.39 -4.72 -14.75
CA THR A 856 33.68 -6.17 -14.70
C THR A 856 33.67 -6.87 -16.06
N GLY A 857 33.24 -6.18 -17.14
CA GLY A 857 33.12 -6.73 -18.50
C GLY A 857 31.71 -7.14 -18.90
N ARG A 858 30.67 -6.76 -18.13
CA ARG A 858 29.26 -7.06 -18.44
C ARG A 858 28.67 -6.05 -19.42
N THR A 859 27.67 -6.47 -20.19
CA THR A 859 26.90 -5.56 -21.06
C THR A 859 25.81 -4.90 -20.23
N VAL A 860 25.87 -3.58 -20.05
CA VAL A 860 24.91 -2.86 -19.21
C VAL A 860 24.19 -1.80 -20.03
N ALA A 861 22.86 -1.87 -20.06
CA ALA A 861 22.02 -0.89 -20.73
C ALA A 861 20.99 -0.34 -19.75
N CYS A 862 20.90 0.98 -19.60
CA CYS A 862 19.93 1.61 -18.72
C CYS A 862 19.17 2.76 -19.37
N THR A 863 17.95 3.01 -18.90
CA THR A 863 17.17 4.20 -19.28
C THR A 863 17.37 5.30 -18.24
N VAL A 864 17.63 6.54 -18.66
CA VAL A 864 17.71 7.69 -17.73
C VAL A 864 16.95 8.87 -18.32
N HIS A 865 16.20 9.58 -17.47
CA HIS A 865 15.33 10.66 -17.92
C HIS A 865 16.06 12.00 -18.05
N GLN A 866 16.85 12.43 -17.06
CA GLN A 866 17.70 13.64 -17.09
C GLN A 866 18.80 13.53 -16.01
N PRO A 867 20.02 13.06 -16.33
CA PRO A 867 21.10 12.91 -15.36
C PRO A 867 21.84 14.24 -15.08
N SER A 868 22.45 14.32 -13.89
CA SER A 868 23.46 15.34 -13.59
C SER A 868 24.68 15.16 -14.49
N ILE A 869 25.55 16.18 -14.57
CA ILE A 869 26.77 16.14 -15.39
C ILE A 869 27.65 14.94 -14.99
N GLU A 870 27.85 14.73 -13.69
CA GLU A 870 28.65 13.60 -13.16
C GLU A 870 28.09 12.24 -13.58
N ILE A 871 26.76 12.05 -13.51
CA ILE A 871 26.12 10.80 -13.94
C ILE A 871 26.17 10.67 -15.47
N PHE A 872 25.97 11.76 -16.21
CA PHE A 872 25.97 11.74 -17.66
C PHE A 872 27.35 11.35 -18.20
N GLU A 873 28.41 11.92 -17.63
CA GLU A 873 29.80 11.65 -18.02
C GLU A 873 30.31 10.28 -17.55
N ALA A 874 29.59 9.58 -16.67
CA ALA A 874 29.88 8.19 -16.30
C ALA A 874 29.47 7.18 -17.38
N PHE A 875 28.67 7.58 -18.38
CA PHE A 875 28.25 6.73 -19.48
C PHE A 875 29.29 6.68 -20.60
N ASP A 876 29.47 5.48 -21.17
CA ASP A 876 30.41 5.26 -22.27
C ASP A 876 29.72 5.51 -23.64
N GLN A 877 28.44 5.10 -23.76
CA GLN A 877 27.68 5.17 -25.01
C GLN A 877 26.26 5.73 -24.77
N LEU A 878 25.79 6.57 -25.70
CA LEU A 878 24.45 7.18 -25.69
C LEU A 878 23.64 6.70 -26.89
N MET A 879 22.39 6.32 -26.63
CA MET A 879 21.36 6.10 -27.63
C MET A 879 20.16 7.03 -27.33
N LEU A 880 19.92 8.00 -28.21
CA LEU A 880 18.92 9.05 -28.02
C LEU A 880 17.70 8.82 -28.91
N MET A 881 16.52 8.80 -28.29
CA MET A 881 15.23 8.61 -28.96
C MET A 881 14.38 9.88 -28.93
N LYS A 882 13.71 10.18 -30.05
CA LYS A 882 12.69 11.23 -30.11
C LYS A 882 11.27 10.69 -29.97
N GLN A 883 10.32 11.59 -29.72
CA GLN A 883 8.90 11.23 -29.68
C GLN A 883 8.46 10.60 -31.02
N GLY A 884 7.75 9.47 -30.94
CA GLY A 884 7.42 8.67 -32.12
C GLY A 884 8.34 7.47 -32.34
N GLY A 885 9.23 7.13 -31.39
CA GLY A 885 9.93 5.84 -31.40
C GLY A 885 11.01 5.71 -32.47
N LYS A 886 11.70 6.81 -32.80
CA LYS A 886 12.81 6.88 -33.76
C LYS A 886 14.10 7.29 -33.06
N LEU A 887 15.24 6.78 -33.54
CA LEU A 887 16.57 7.18 -33.10
C LEU A 887 17.01 8.48 -33.78
N ILE A 888 17.68 9.34 -33.02
CA ILE A 888 18.28 10.59 -33.51
C ILE A 888 19.79 10.69 -33.23
N TYR A 889 20.31 9.82 -32.36
CA TYR A 889 21.73 9.66 -32.10
C TYR A 889 22.00 8.26 -31.52
N SER A 890 23.10 7.63 -31.92
CA SER A 890 23.62 6.42 -31.28
C SER A 890 25.13 6.39 -31.48
N GLY A 891 25.90 6.57 -30.40
CA GLY A 891 27.35 6.72 -30.47
C GLY A 891 27.99 6.97 -29.09
N PRO A 892 29.32 7.15 -29.03
CA PRO A 892 30.02 7.45 -27.79
C PRO A 892 29.65 8.84 -27.27
N LEU A 893 29.90 9.10 -25.98
CA LEU A 893 29.77 10.47 -25.42
C LEU A 893 31.02 11.32 -25.70
N GLY A 894 32.21 10.69 -25.66
CA GLY A 894 33.50 11.35 -25.66
C GLY A 894 33.85 11.99 -24.31
N GLN A 895 35.12 12.35 -24.11
CA GLN A 895 35.57 13.02 -22.89
C GLN A 895 34.82 14.33 -22.71
N ASN A 896 34.21 14.53 -21.54
CA ASN A 896 33.39 15.71 -21.24
C ASN A 896 32.22 15.92 -22.23
N SER A 897 31.66 14.83 -22.78
CA SER A 897 30.53 14.86 -23.74
C SER A 897 30.82 15.54 -25.08
N CYS A 898 32.10 15.66 -25.49
CA CYS A 898 32.50 16.45 -26.64
C CYS A 898 31.92 15.95 -27.98
N GLU A 899 31.81 14.64 -28.20
CA GLU A 899 31.34 14.08 -29.48
C GLU A 899 29.86 14.37 -29.73
N VAL A 900 29.04 14.23 -28.68
CA VAL A 900 27.60 14.54 -28.73
C VAL A 900 27.38 16.02 -28.99
N ILE A 901 28.13 16.89 -28.32
CA ILE A 901 28.04 18.35 -28.49
C ILE A 901 28.41 18.73 -29.92
N GLN A 902 29.52 18.20 -30.45
CA GLN A 902 29.96 18.47 -31.82
C GLN A 902 28.94 18.00 -32.86
N TYR A 903 28.33 16.82 -32.67
CA TYR A 903 27.32 16.30 -33.59
C TYR A 903 26.11 17.24 -33.70
N PHE A 904 25.52 17.67 -32.58
CA PHE A 904 24.35 18.55 -32.63
C PHE A 904 24.70 19.98 -33.03
N GLN A 905 25.89 20.49 -32.69
CA GLN A 905 26.34 21.82 -33.13
C GLN A 905 26.66 21.90 -34.63
N ALA A 906 26.99 20.76 -35.27
CA ALA A 906 27.17 20.72 -36.71
C ALA A 906 25.87 20.94 -37.49
N ILE A 907 24.71 20.80 -36.85
CA ILE A 907 23.39 21.01 -37.46
C ILE A 907 23.10 22.51 -37.52
N LEU A 908 22.79 23.01 -38.72
CA LEU A 908 22.51 24.42 -38.99
C LEU A 908 21.33 24.94 -38.13
N GLY A 909 21.57 26.00 -37.37
CA GLY A 909 20.56 26.67 -36.53
C GLY A 909 20.46 26.19 -35.09
N VAL A 910 21.18 25.12 -34.70
CA VAL A 910 21.22 24.67 -33.30
C VAL A 910 22.05 25.65 -32.44
N PRO A 911 21.55 26.10 -31.28
CA PRO A 911 22.26 27.03 -30.41
C PRO A 911 23.48 26.37 -29.76
N LEU A 912 24.60 27.12 -29.69
CA LEU A 912 25.80 26.68 -29.00
C LEU A 912 25.53 26.45 -27.50
N ILE A 913 26.21 25.46 -26.93
CA ILE A 913 26.12 25.18 -25.51
C ILE A 913 26.82 26.31 -24.74
N LYS A 914 26.19 26.77 -23.65
CA LYS A 914 26.80 27.77 -22.77
C LYS A 914 27.88 27.12 -21.92
N ASP A 915 28.91 27.86 -21.54
CA ASP A 915 29.91 27.39 -20.59
C ASP A 915 29.25 26.91 -19.28
N ASP A 916 29.73 25.79 -18.75
CA ASP A 916 29.25 25.14 -17.52
C ASP A 916 27.78 24.64 -17.51
N TYR A 917 27.11 24.63 -18.67
CA TYR A 917 25.75 24.11 -18.82
C TYR A 917 25.71 22.57 -18.96
N ASN A 918 24.67 21.92 -18.43
CA ASN A 918 24.56 20.46 -18.47
C ASN A 918 24.30 19.93 -19.90
N PRO A 919 25.22 19.14 -20.51
CA PRO A 919 25.06 18.64 -21.87
C PRO A 919 23.79 17.80 -22.07
N SER A 920 23.40 17.02 -21.07
CA SER A 920 22.22 16.15 -21.16
C SER A 920 20.92 16.95 -21.25
N THR A 921 20.86 18.10 -20.55
CA THR A 921 19.70 19.00 -20.53
C THR A 921 19.64 19.77 -21.84
N TRP A 922 20.76 20.36 -22.27
CA TRP A 922 20.86 21.07 -23.55
C TRP A 922 20.45 20.18 -24.72
N MET A 923 20.96 18.95 -24.78
CA MET A 923 20.63 18.00 -25.84
C MET A 923 19.13 17.70 -25.92
N LEU A 924 18.44 17.52 -24.79
CA LEU A 924 16.99 17.27 -24.77
C LEU A 924 16.17 18.50 -25.15
N GLU A 925 16.66 19.71 -24.86
CA GLU A 925 16.02 20.97 -25.27
C GLU A 925 16.15 21.22 -26.77
N VAL A 926 17.35 21.03 -27.34
CA VAL A 926 17.60 21.26 -28.78
C VAL A 926 16.93 20.20 -29.65
N THR A 927 16.72 18.99 -29.13
CA THR A 927 16.02 17.90 -29.83
C THR A 927 14.51 17.86 -29.53
N SER A 928 13.98 18.89 -28.87
CA SER A 928 12.55 19.00 -28.58
C SER A 928 11.72 19.23 -29.85
N ARG A 929 10.46 18.79 -29.85
CA ARG A 929 9.54 18.95 -31.01
C ARG A 929 9.31 20.41 -31.39
N SER A 930 9.30 21.31 -30.41
CA SER A 930 9.16 22.75 -30.63
C SER A 930 10.36 23.29 -31.42
N MET A 931 11.57 22.86 -31.06
CA MET A 931 12.80 23.24 -31.74
C MET A 931 12.91 22.62 -33.13
N GLU A 932 12.52 21.35 -33.27
CA GLU A 932 12.45 20.63 -34.55
C GLU A 932 11.53 21.37 -35.55
N THR A 933 10.38 21.85 -35.08
CA THR A 933 9.43 22.65 -35.88
C THR A 933 9.98 24.03 -36.22
N TYR A 934 10.66 24.69 -35.27
CA TYR A 934 11.27 26.01 -35.47
C TYR A 934 12.41 25.96 -36.51
N LEU A 935 13.24 24.92 -36.44
CA LEU A 935 14.35 24.71 -37.37
C LEU A 935 13.90 24.14 -38.72
N GLY A 936 12.71 23.53 -38.79
CA GLY A 936 12.19 22.90 -40.00
C GLY A 936 12.96 21.64 -40.43
N VAL A 937 13.55 20.92 -39.48
CA VAL A 937 14.38 19.72 -39.73
C VAL A 937 13.73 18.47 -39.13
N ASP A 938 14.07 17.27 -39.63
CA ASP A 938 13.77 16.00 -38.94
C ASP A 938 15.08 15.38 -38.45
N PHE A 939 15.29 15.39 -37.13
CA PHE A 939 16.53 14.85 -36.53
C PHE A 939 16.74 13.36 -36.80
N ALA A 940 15.67 12.57 -36.98
CA ALA A 940 15.79 11.14 -37.28
C ALA A 940 16.23 10.92 -38.73
N GLN A 941 15.82 11.78 -39.65
CA GLN A 941 16.30 11.74 -41.03
C GLN A 941 17.80 12.09 -41.08
N ILE A 942 18.21 13.18 -40.40
CA ILE A 942 19.62 13.59 -40.29
C ILE A 942 20.47 12.44 -39.75
N TYR A 943 20.01 11.76 -38.70
CA TYR A 943 20.71 10.61 -38.15
C TYR A 943 20.85 9.48 -39.18
N SER A 944 19.78 9.11 -39.89
CA SER A 944 19.82 8.03 -40.88
C SER A 944 20.78 8.28 -42.06
N GLU A 945 21.03 9.55 -42.40
CA GLU A 945 21.95 9.96 -43.46
C GLU A 945 23.39 10.16 -42.95
N SER A 946 23.60 10.23 -41.63
CA SER A 946 24.88 10.48 -40.99
C SER A 946 25.90 9.34 -41.11
N SER A 947 27.19 9.65 -40.92
CA SER A 947 28.24 8.63 -40.80
C SER A 947 28.03 7.72 -39.58
N LEU A 948 27.56 8.27 -38.47
CA LEU A 948 27.29 7.52 -37.23
C LEU A 948 26.30 6.37 -37.45
N TYR A 949 25.26 6.56 -38.26
CA TYR A 949 24.32 5.49 -38.59
C TYR A 949 24.97 4.39 -39.42
N LYS A 950 25.82 4.75 -40.40
CA LYS A 950 26.55 3.78 -41.22
C LYS A 950 27.53 2.95 -40.36
N ASP A 951 28.26 3.60 -39.47
CA ASP A 951 29.19 2.94 -38.55
C ASP A 951 28.45 2.00 -37.60
N ASN A 952 27.28 2.41 -37.09
CA ASN A 952 26.43 1.59 -36.25
C ASN A 952 25.85 0.37 -37.02
N ASP A 953 25.39 0.52 -38.26
CA ASP A 953 24.91 -0.60 -39.09
C ASP A 953 26.04 -1.60 -39.40
N VAL A 954 27.26 -1.13 -39.67
CA VAL A 954 28.45 -1.99 -39.84
C VAL A 954 28.75 -2.74 -38.54
N MET A 955 28.69 -2.06 -37.40
CA MET A 955 28.93 -2.65 -36.09
C MET A 955 27.88 -3.72 -35.74
N VAL A 956 26.60 -3.45 -35.99
CA VAL A 956 25.50 -4.41 -35.82
C VAL A 956 25.70 -5.64 -36.69
N LYS A 957 26.08 -5.48 -37.97
CA LYS A 957 26.38 -6.61 -38.86
C LYS A 957 27.55 -7.44 -38.36
N ARG A 958 28.61 -6.80 -37.85
CA ARG A 958 29.77 -7.49 -37.27
C ARG A 958 29.39 -8.31 -36.03
N LEU A 959 28.59 -7.74 -35.13
CA LEU A 959 28.12 -8.39 -33.90
C LEU A 959 27.03 -9.45 -34.15
N SER A 960 26.37 -9.40 -35.31
CA SER A 960 25.38 -10.38 -35.74
C SER A 960 25.97 -11.71 -36.21
N ILE A 961 27.30 -11.76 -36.44
CA ILE A 961 28.02 -12.96 -36.86
C ILE A 961 28.65 -13.60 -35.61
N PRO A 962 28.37 -14.88 -35.31
CA PRO A 962 28.95 -15.54 -34.15
C PRO A 962 30.46 -15.78 -34.34
N SER A 963 31.22 -15.64 -33.26
CA SER A 963 32.66 -15.92 -33.27
C SER A 963 32.92 -17.42 -33.50
N PRO A 964 33.94 -17.83 -34.28
CA PRO A 964 34.17 -19.24 -34.67
C PRO A 964 34.32 -20.23 -33.51
N GLU A 965 34.74 -19.77 -32.33
CA GLU A 965 34.97 -20.59 -31.13
C GLU A 965 33.77 -20.65 -30.18
N THR A 966 32.64 -20.02 -30.53
CA THR A 966 31.50 -19.87 -29.61
C THR A 966 30.35 -20.78 -29.98
N SER A 967 29.87 -21.57 -29.03
CA SER A 967 28.63 -22.35 -29.16
C SER A 967 27.38 -21.50 -28.93
N ASP A 968 26.27 -21.93 -29.53
CA ASP A 968 24.95 -21.35 -29.30
C ASP A 968 24.54 -21.47 -27.81
N LEU A 969 23.84 -20.45 -27.30
CA LEU A 969 23.39 -20.32 -25.92
C LEU A 969 22.11 -21.15 -25.70
N HIS A 970 22.19 -22.45 -25.95
CA HIS A 970 21.08 -23.37 -25.74
C HIS A 970 21.15 -23.99 -24.34
N PHE A 971 20.12 -23.73 -23.53
CA PHE A 971 19.96 -24.34 -22.21
C PHE A 971 18.87 -25.41 -22.27
N LEU A 972 19.14 -26.61 -21.76
CA LEU A 972 18.19 -27.74 -21.75
C LEU A 972 16.94 -27.48 -20.89
N THR A 973 17.07 -26.63 -19.88
CA THR A 973 15.98 -26.30 -18.95
C THR A 973 15.81 -24.79 -18.82
N GLN A 974 14.55 -24.37 -18.66
CA GLN A 974 14.19 -22.99 -18.37
C GLN A 974 14.80 -22.50 -17.05
N PHE A 975 14.81 -23.35 -16.01
CA PHE A 975 15.35 -23.03 -14.69
C PHE A 975 16.70 -23.70 -14.45
N PRO A 976 17.66 -23.03 -13.77
CA PRO A 976 18.95 -23.63 -13.39
C PRO A 976 18.80 -24.76 -12.37
N GLN A 977 17.97 -24.56 -11.35
CA GLN A 977 17.78 -25.52 -10.25
C GLN A 977 16.66 -26.54 -10.55
N LYS A 978 16.78 -27.73 -9.96
CA LYS A 978 15.73 -28.77 -10.02
C LYS A 978 14.50 -28.36 -9.20
N PHE A 979 13.32 -28.89 -9.54
CA PHE A 979 12.06 -28.54 -8.87
C PHE A 979 12.10 -28.69 -7.34
N LEU A 980 12.74 -29.75 -6.82
CA LEU A 980 12.83 -29.98 -5.38
C LEU A 980 13.66 -28.91 -4.67
N GLU A 981 14.76 -28.47 -5.27
CA GLU A 981 15.60 -27.39 -4.73
C GLU A 981 14.87 -26.04 -4.81
N GLN A 982 14.13 -25.79 -5.90
CA GLN A 982 13.26 -24.62 -6.00
C GLN A 982 12.22 -24.60 -4.86
N PHE A 983 11.58 -25.74 -4.59
CA PHE A 983 10.62 -25.88 -3.50
C PHE A 983 11.27 -25.65 -2.12
N LYS A 984 12.46 -26.22 -1.86
CA LYS A 984 13.20 -26.00 -0.60
C LYS A 984 13.55 -24.53 -0.39
N ALA A 985 14.06 -23.86 -1.40
CA ALA A 985 14.39 -22.43 -1.33
C ALA A 985 13.14 -21.59 -1.08
N CYS A 986 12.06 -21.84 -1.82
CA CYS A 986 10.77 -21.16 -1.62
C CYS A 986 10.23 -21.40 -0.20
N LEU A 987 10.28 -22.63 0.29
CA LEU A 987 9.85 -22.98 1.64
C LEU A 987 10.68 -22.26 2.70
N TRP A 988 12.01 -22.22 2.55
CA TRP A 988 12.90 -21.49 3.44
C TRP A 988 12.55 -20.00 3.54
N LYS A 989 12.34 -19.34 2.39
CA LYS A 989 11.90 -17.94 2.35
C LYS A 989 10.53 -17.77 3.03
N GLN A 990 9.59 -18.67 2.77
CA GLN A 990 8.26 -18.62 3.40
C GLN A 990 8.34 -18.84 4.91
N CYS A 991 9.16 -19.77 5.42
CA CYS A 991 9.39 -19.98 6.85
C CYS A 991 9.84 -18.68 7.52
N LEU A 992 10.85 -18.00 6.96
CA LEU A 992 11.36 -16.74 7.49
C LEU A 992 10.29 -15.63 7.46
N SER A 993 9.60 -15.47 6.33
CA SER A 993 8.57 -14.44 6.16
C SER A 993 7.41 -14.62 7.15
N HIS A 994 6.95 -15.86 7.35
CA HIS A 994 5.88 -16.18 8.30
C HIS A 994 6.34 -15.99 9.76
N TRP A 995 7.54 -16.45 10.11
CA TRP A 995 8.08 -16.29 11.46
C TRP A 995 8.27 -14.82 11.84
N ARG A 996 8.81 -14.01 10.93
CA ARG A 996 9.07 -12.58 11.14
C ARG A 996 7.85 -11.69 10.89
N SER A 997 6.67 -12.27 10.63
CA SER A 997 5.40 -11.56 10.51
C SER A 997 4.51 -11.75 11.75
N PRO A 998 4.85 -11.16 12.91
CA PRO A 998 4.01 -11.28 14.10
C PRO A 998 2.61 -10.68 13.87
N SER A 999 2.52 -9.62 13.08
CA SER A 999 1.23 -9.00 12.73
C SER A 999 0.25 -9.95 12.01
N TYR A 1000 0.75 -11.03 11.38
CA TYR A 1000 -0.08 -12.06 10.76
C TYR A 1000 -0.30 -13.25 11.71
N ASN A 1001 0.78 -13.94 12.09
CA ASN A 1001 0.69 -15.21 12.82
C ASN A 1001 0.35 -15.04 14.30
N LEU A 1002 0.96 -14.07 15.01
CA LEU A 1002 0.67 -13.82 16.42
C LEU A 1002 -0.79 -13.36 16.59
N VAL A 1003 -1.27 -12.53 15.65
CA VAL A 1003 -2.67 -12.07 15.65
C VAL A 1003 -3.64 -13.23 15.44
N ARG A 1004 -3.37 -14.17 14.51
CA ARG A 1004 -4.19 -15.38 14.33
C ARG A 1004 -4.22 -16.23 15.59
N ILE A 1005 -3.06 -16.50 16.19
CA ILE A 1005 -2.94 -17.27 17.42
C ILE A 1005 -3.71 -16.60 18.57
N LEU A 1006 -3.55 -15.29 18.75
CA LEU A 1006 -4.26 -14.52 19.77
C LEU A 1006 -5.78 -14.56 19.56
N ILE A 1007 -6.25 -14.39 18.32
CA ILE A 1007 -7.67 -14.49 17.98
C ILE A 1007 -8.22 -15.87 18.32
N VAL A 1008 -7.51 -16.94 17.95
CA VAL A 1008 -7.95 -18.30 18.24
C VAL A 1008 -7.97 -18.55 19.75
N ALA A 1009 -6.94 -18.13 20.50
CA ALA A 1009 -6.91 -18.27 21.95
C ALA A 1009 -8.06 -17.52 22.64
N LEU A 1010 -8.28 -16.24 22.28
CA LEU A 1010 -9.38 -15.44 22.85
C LEU A 1010 -10.76 -16.00 22.48
N SER A 1011 -10.95 -16.40 21.22
CA SER A 1011 -12.21 -17.01 20.78
C SER A 1011 -12.48 -18.34 21.49
N SER A 1012 -11.45 -19.18 21.66
CA SER A 1012 -11.53 -20.46 22.39
C SER A 1012 -11.93 -20.24 23.84
N LEU A 1013 -11.38 -19.20 24.50
CA LEU A 1013 -11.75 -18.83 25.86
C LEU A 1013 -13.21 -18.34 25.94
N ILE A 1014 -13.65 -17.52 24.98
CA ILE A 1014 -15.06 -17.07 24.91
C ILE A 1014 -16.01 -18.27 24.76
N PHE A 1015 -15.73 -19.18 23.81
CA PHE A 1015 -16.53 -20.39 23.63
C PHE A 1015 -16.50 -21.28 24.88
N GLY A 1016 -15.33 -21.47 25.49
CA GLY A 1016 -15.17 -22.25 26.72
C GLY A 1016 -15.95 -21.69 27.92
N VAL A 1017 -15.94 -20.38 28.12
CA VAL A 1017 -16.69 -19.72 29.21
C VAL A 1017 -18.19 -19.79 28.98
N LEU A 1018 -18.65 -19.55 27.75
CA LEU A 1018 -20.09 -19.53 27.44
C LEU A 1018 -20.73 -20.91 27.50
N TYR A 1019 -20.01 -21.95 27.06
CA TYR A 1019 -20.48 -23.34 27.04
C TYR A 1019 -19.91 -24.17 28.20
N TRP A 1020 -19.59 -23.52 29.33
CA TRP A 1020 -18.91 -24.16 30.45
C TRP A 1020 -19.59 -25.45 30.91
N GLN A 1021 -18.89 -26.59 30.76
CA GLN A 1021 -19.35 -27.94 31.11
C GLN A 1021 -20.68 -28.39 30.46
N GLN A 1022 -21.14 -27.70 29.42
CA GLN A 1022 -22.39 -28.07 28.73
C GLN A 1022 -22.21 -29.26 27.77
N GLY A 1023 -20.98 -29.54 27.33
CA GLY A 1023 -20.64 -30.65 26.43
C GLY A 1023 -20.57 -32.02 27.10
N ASN A 1024 -20.71 -32.10 28.43
CA ASN A 1024 -20.71 -33.37 29.13
C ASN A 1024 -22.01 -34.11 28.80
N ILE A 1025 -21.83 -35.33 28.27
CA ILE A 1025 -22.90 -36.19 27.80
C ILE A 1025 -23.99 -36.32 28.87
N ASP A 1026 -23.62 -36.50 30.14
CA ASP A 1026 -24.56 -36.75 31.26
C ASP A 1026 -25.55 -35.61 31.56
N HIS A 1027 -25.21 -34.37 31.19
CA HIS A 1027 -26.10 -33.21 31.38
C HIS A 1027 -27.11 -33.03 30.22
N ILE A 1028 -26.98 -33.80 29.13
CA ILE A 1028 -27.82 -33.68 27.92
C ILE A 1028 -28.99 -34.66 28.00
N ASN A 1029 -30.08 -34.23 28.64
CA ASN A 1029 -31.31 -35.04 28.74
C ASN A 1029 -32.43 -34.58 27.80
N ASN A 1030 -32.35 -33.32 27.34
CA ASN A 1030 -33.39 -32.67 26.54
C ASN A 1030 -32.89 -32.33 25.14
N ARG A 1031 -33.84 -32.28 24.20
CA ARG A 1031 -33.63 -31.80 22.83
C ARG A 1031 -32.84 -30.48 22.78
N GLU A 1032 -33.18 -29.51 23.62
CA GLU A 1032 -32.54 -28.19 23.64
C GLU A 1032 -31.03 -28.24 23.94
N GLY A 1033 -30.61 -29.06 24.91
CA GLY A 1033 -29.19 -29.23 25.23
C GLY A 1033 -28.39 -29.75 24.03
N LEU A 1034 -28.98 -30.66 23.25
CA LEU A 1034 -28.39 -31.18 22.02
C LEU A 1034 -28.23 -30.09 20.94
N PHE A 1035 -29.24 -29.22 20.76
CA PHE A 1035 -29.12 -28.08 19.83
C PHE A 1035 -28.10 -27.04 20.28
N THR A 1036 -28.02 -26.76 21.58
CA THR A 1036 -27.05 -25.81 22.15
C THR A 1036 -25.61 -26.27 21.90
N ILE A 1037 -25.32 -27.56 22.07
CA ILE A 1037 -23.98 -28.13 21.84
C ILE A 1037 -23.66 -28.26 20.35
N LEU A 1038 -24.63 -28.69 19.54
CA LEU A 1038 -24.45 -28.70 18.09
C LEU A 1038 -24.18 -27.27 17.57
N GLY A 1039 -24.85 -26.28 18.16
CA GLY A 1039 -24.63 -24.85 17.92
C GLY A 1039 -23.23 -24.40 18.33
N SER A 1040 -22.71 -24.89 19.46
CA SER A 1040 -21.34 -24.58 19.90
C SER A 1040 -20.29 -25.11 18.92
N MET A 1041 -20.43 -26.36 18.47
CA MET A 1041 -19.55 -26.97 17.46
C MET A 1041 -19.61 -26.20 16.14
N TYR A 1042 -20.83 -25.93 15.67
CA TYR A 1042 -21.10 -25.16 14.46
C TYR A 1042 -20.45 -23.77 14.49
N CYS A 1043 -20.69 -23.00 15.56
CA CYS A 1043 -20.11 -21.67 15.70
C CYS A 1043 -18.60 -21.72 15.80
N THR A 1044 -18.02 -22.69 16.52
CA THR A 1044 -16.57 -22.79 16.74
C THR A 1044 -15.80 -22.97 15.43
N PHE A 1045 -16.15 -23.98 14.62
CA PHE A 1045 -15.39 -24.26 13.39
C PHE A 1045 -15.66 -23.23 12.30
N LEU A 1046 -16.93 -22.81 12.12
CA LEU A 1046 -17.29 -21.90 11.03
C LEU A 1046 -16.63 -20.54 11.25
N TYR A 1047 -16.69 -20.06 12.49
CA TYR A 1047 -16.12 -18.78 12.85
C TYR A 1047 -14.59 -18.78 12.73
N THR A 1048 -13.93 -19.75 13.36
CA THR A 1048 -12.47 -19.88 13.33
C THR A 1048 -11.95 -20.07 11.91
N GLY A 1049 -12.71 -20.80 11.08
CA GLY A 1049 -12.45 -20.99 9.66
C GLY A 1049 -12.53 -19.70 8.85
N ILE A 1050 -13.67 -19.00 8.90
CA ILE A 1050 -13.87 -17.72 8.17
C ILE A 1050 -12.77 -16.72 8.53
N LYS A 1051 -12.38 -16.63 9.80
CA LYS A 1051 -11.33 -15.70 10.25
C LYS A 1051 -9.94 -16.05 9.75
N ASN A 1052 -9.60 -17.34 9.74
CA ASN A 1052 -8.36 -17.80 9.12
C ASN A 1052 -8.32 -17.43 7.63
N SER A 1053 -9.42 -17.67 6.91
CA SER A 1053 -9.55 -17.30 5.49
C SER A 1053 -9.39 -15.79 5.26
N GLN A 1054 -10.01 -14.93 6.09
CA GLN A 1054 -9.89 -13.47 5.95
C GLN A 1054 -8.47 -12.95 6.25
N SER A 1055 -7.77 -13.56 7.20
CA SER A 1055 -6.42 -13.12 7.60
C SER A 1055 -5.36 -13.36 6.53
N VAL A 1056 -5.48 -14.45 5.76
CA VAL A 1056 -4.47 -14.84 4.76
C VAL A 1056 -4.54 -14.00 3.50
N MET A 1057 -5.72 -13.47 3.15
CA MET A 1057 -5.93 -12.69 1.91
C MET A 1057 -4.96 -11.49 1.72
N PRO A 1058 -4.83 -10.55 2.69
CA PRO A 1058 -3.90 -9.43 2.54
C PRO A 1058 -2.44 -9.87 2.48
N PHE A 1059 -2.06 -10.92 3.22
CA PHE A 1059 -0.69 -11.45 3.24
C PHE A 1059 -0.30 -12.01 1.86
N VAL A 1060 -1.15 -12.87 1.28
CA VAL A 1060 -0.92 -13.42 -0.07
C VAL A 1060 -0.97 -12.34 -1.15
N SER A 1061 -1.82 -11.32 -0.99
CA SER A 1061 -1.88 -10.22 -1.95
C SER A 1061 -0.56 -9.44 -2.05
N VAL A 1062 0.17 -9.26 -0.94
CA VAL A 1062 1.49 -8.61 -0.95
C VAL A 1062 2.53 -9.51 -1.60
N GLU A 1063 2.66 -10.74 -1.15
CA GLU A 1063 3.63 -11.72 -1.68
C GLU A 1063 3.40 -12.04 -3.16
N ARG A 1064 2.16 -11.98 -3.66
CA ARG A 1064 1.85 -12.15 -5.09
C ARG A 1064 2.56 -11.12 -5.96
N SER A 1065 2.69 -9.88 -5.49
CA SER A 1065 3.38 -8.82 -6.25
C SER A 1065 4.87 -9.12 -6.39
N VAL A 1066 5.48 -9.65 -5.33
CA VAL A 1066 6.88 -10.12 -5.32
C VAL A 1066 7.04 -11.33 -6.23
N MET A 1067 6.14 -12.31 -6.15
CA MET A 1067 6.16 -13.51 -6.99
C MET A 1067 6.09 -13.16 -8.48
N TYR A 1068 5.30 -12.17 -8.89
CA TYR A 1068 5.27 -11.75 -10.30
C TYR A 1068 6.65 -11.27 -10.77
N ARG A 1069 7.37 -10.47 -9.97
CA ARG A 1069 8.75 -10.06 -10.28
C ARG A 1069 9.69 -11.27 -10.38
N GLU A 1070 9.68 -12.13 -9.38
CA GLU A 1070 10.55 -13.32 -9.30
C GLU A 1070 10.29 -14.32 -10.45
N ARG A 1071 9.01 -14.43 -10.88
CA ARG A 1071 8.60 -15.23 -12.03
C ARG A 1071 9.14 -14.64 -13.34
N PHE A 1072 9.08 -13.32 -13.52
CA PHE A 1072 9.65 -12.67 -14.71
C PHE A 1072 11.18 -12.78 -14.76
N ALA A 1073 11.85 -12.81 -13.61
CA ALA A 1073 13.29 -13.05 -13.50
C ALA A 1073 13.68 -14.54 -13.70
N GLY A 1074 12.71 -15.44 -13.89
CA GLY A 1074 12.98 -16.86 -14.14
C GLY A 1074 13.56 -17.61 -12.93
N MET A 1075 13.23 -17.21 -11.70
CA MET A 1075 13.81 -17.81 -10.48
C MET A 1075 13.28 -19.22 -10.20
N TYR A 1076 11.98 -19.46 -10.38
CA TYR A 1076 11.35 -20.74 -10.05
C TYR A 1076 10.04 -20.96 -10.84
N SER A 1077 9.59 -22.21 -10.88
CA SER A 1077 8.25 -22.56 -11.35
C SER A 1077 7.16 -22.04 -10.39
N PRO A 1078 6.06 -21.45 -10.89
CA PRO A 1078 4.94 -21.01 -10.04
C PRO A 1078 4.37 -22.12 -9.13
N TRP A 1079 4.51 -23.38 -9.55
CA TRP A 1079 4.09 -24.53 -8.74
C TRP A 1079 4.97 -24.73 -7.50
N ALA A 1080 6.29 -24.55 -7.61
CA ALA A 1080 7.21 -24.69 -6.49
C ALA A 1080 6.89 -23.66 -5.38
N TYR A 1081 6.67 -22.41 -5.77
CA TYR A 1081 6.22 -21.34 -4.86
C TYR A 1081 4.86 -21.65 -4.23
N SER A 1082 3.88 -22.06 -5.04
CA SER A 1082 2.52 -22.30 -4.55
C SER A 1082 2.48 -23.43 -3.53
N ILE A 1083 3.18 -24.55 -3.80
CA ILE A 1083 3.25 -25.69 -2.87
C ILE A 1083 4.01 -25.29 -1.59
N ALA A 1084 5.10 -24.51 -1.70
CA ALA A 1084 5.83 -24.02 -0.52
C ALA A 1084 4.94 -23.13 0.37
N GLN A 1085 4.15 -22.25 -0.24
CA GLN A 1085 3.22 -21.40 0.48
C GLN A 1085 2.09 -22.20 1.16
N LEU A 1086 1.55 -23.22 0.50
CA LEU A 1086 0.56 -24.12 1.10
C LEU A 1086 1.18 -24.91 2.28
N ALA A 1087 2.37 -25.48 2.09
CA ALA A 1087 3.06 -26.27 3.10
C ALA A 1087 3.36 -25.48 4.38
N MET A 1088 3.68 -24.19 4.25
CA MET A 1088 4.01 -23.35 5.41
C MET A 1088 2.81 -23.05 6.32
N GLU A 1089 1.58 -23.10 5.80
CA GLU A 1089 0.38 -22.90 6.63
C GLU A 1089 0.08 -24.09 7.54
N ILE A 1090 0.53 -25.30 7.18
CA ILE A 1090 0.22 -26.55 7.91
C ILE A 1090 0.66 -26.49 9.39
N PRO A 1091 1.92 -26.14 9.73
CA PRO A 1091 2.35 -26.05 11.13
C PRO A 1091 1.57 -25.01 11.95
N TYR A 1092 1.28 -23.84 11.38
CA TYR A 1092 0.55 -22.78 12.09
C TYR A 1092 -0.92 -23.14 12.31
N VAL A 1093 -1.55 -23.81 11.35
CA VAL A 1093 -2.91 -24.34 11.53
C VAL A 1093 -2.93 -25.43 12.60
N ALA A 1094 -1.93 -26.34 12.63
CA ALA A 1094 -1.82 -27.35 13.67
C ALA A 1094 -1.71 -26.73 15.08
N ILE A 1095 -0.88 -25.69 15.25
CA ILE A 1095 -0.78 -24.95 16.52
C ILE A 1095 -2.12 -24.33 16.93
N GLN A 1096 -2.86 -23.74 16.00
CA GLN A 1096 -4.18 -23.17 16.29
C GLN A 1096 -5.19 -24.22 16.75
N VAL A 1097 -5.19 -25.41 16.13
CA VAL A 1097 -6.05 -26.51 16.54
C VAL A 1097 -5.66 -27.04 17.91
N LEU A 1098 -4.37 -27.16 18.20
CA LEU A 1098 -3.89 -27.55 19.53
C LEU A 1098 -4.35 -26.56 20.60
N LEU A 1099 -4.28 -25.25 20.34
CA LEU A 1099 -4.79 -24.25 21.28
C LEU A 1099 -6.29 -24.38 21.54
N LEU A 1100 -7.08 -24.60 20.49
CA LEU A 1100 -8.52 -24.84 20.64
C LEU A 1100 -8.79 -26.12 21.46
N LEU A 1101 -7.99 -27.16 21.23
CA LEU A 1101 -8.08 -28.43 21.95
C LEU A 1101 -7.68 -28.28 23.42
N PHE A 1102 -6.63 -27.53 23.75
CA PHE A 1102 -6.19 -27.37 25.15
C PHE A 1102 -7.05 -26.38 25.95
N ILE A 1103 -7.73 -25.44 25.28
CA ILE A 1103 -8.54 -24.40 25.95
C ILE A 1103 -10.03 -24.73 25.87
N ALA A 1104 -10.62 -24.77 24.67
CA ALA A 1104 -12.06 -24.88 24.52
C ALA A 1104 -12.58 -26.29 24.82
N TYR A 1105 -11.89 -27.35 24.36
CA TYR A 1105 -12.33 -28.74 24.58
C TYR A 1105 -12.58 -29.08 26.06
N PRO A 1106 -11.64 -28.80 26.99
CA PRO A 1106 -11.86 -29.10 28.41
C PRO A 1106 -12.89 -28.18 29.07
N MET A 1107 -12.93 -26.90 28.70
CA MET A 1107 -13.87 -25.93 29.26
C MET A 1107 -15.32 -26.24 28.86
N ILE A 1108 -15.54 -26.66 27.60
CA ILE A 1108 -16.85 -27.10 27.12
C ILE A 1108 -17.27 -28.41 27.81
N GLY A 1109 -16.32 -29.27 28.19
CA GLY A 1109 -16.59 -30.53 28.88
C GLY A 1109 -16.79 -31.72 27.95
N TYR A 1110 -16.12 -31.75 26.79
CA TYR A 1110 -16.14 -32.93 25.91
C TYR A 1110 -15.42 -34.13 26.52
N ALA A 1111 -15.76 -35.34 26.07
CA ALA A 1111 -15.24 -36.58 26.64
C ALA A 1111 -13.73 -36.77 26.37
N TRP A 1112 -12.96 -37.11 27.41
CA TRP A 1112 -11.50 -37.21 27.40
C TRP A 1112 -10.94 -38.56 26.90
N THR A 1113 -11.54 -39.16 25.88
CA THR A 1113 -10.99 -40.40 25.30
C THR A 1113 -10.03 -40.09 24.15
N THR A 1114 -8.93 -40.85 24.05
CA THR A 1114 -7.89 -40.64 23.02
C THR A 1114 -8.46 -40.66 21.60
N ILE A 1115 -9.44 -41.54 21.33
CA ILE A 1115 -10.09 -41.66 20.02
C ILE A 1115 -10.91 -40.40 19.71
N LYS A 1116 -11.76 -39.93 20.64
CA LYS A 1116 -12.59 -38.73 20.44
C LYS A 1116 -11.74 -37.46 20.26
N LEU A 1117 -10.61 -37.38 20.96
CA LEU A 1117 -9.65 -36.27 20.85
C LEU A 1117 -8.94 -36.24 19.48
N LEU A 1118 -8.46 -37.39 19.00
CA LEU A 1118 -7.81 -37.49 17.68
C LEU A 1118 -8.77 -37.13 16.55
N TRP A 1119 -10.03 -37.58 16.62
CA TRP A 1119 -11.07 -37.21 15.66
C TRP A 1119 -11.36 -35.72 15.68
N PHE A 1120 -11.42 -35.10 16.86
CA PHE A 1120 -11.61 -33.65 16.98
C PHE A 1120 -10.44 -32.89 16.34
N PHE A 1121 -9.20 -33.28 16.65
CA PHE A 1121 -8.01 -32.68 16.07
C PHE A 1121 -8.01 -32.80 14.54
N TYR A 1122 -8.21 -34.01 14.01
CA TYR A 1122 -8.24 -34.27 12.57
C TYR A 1122 -9.30 -33.42 11.85
N THR A 1123 -10.53 -33.39 12.38
CA THR A 1123 -11.65 -32.68 11.78
C THR A 1123 -11.43 -31.16 11.80
N MET A 1124 -10.99 -30.59 12.92
CA MET A 1124 -10.65 -29.16 13.00
C MET A 1124 -9.46 -28.81 12.09
N PHE A 1125 -8.44 -29.66 12.05
CA PHE A 1125 -7.25 -29.44 11.23
C PHE A 1125 -7.58 -29.40 9.74
N CYS A 1126 -8.29 -30.41 9.20
CA CYS A 1126 -8.72 -30.42 7.81
C CYS A 1126 -9.64 -29.23 7.48
N THR A 1127 -10.56 -28.88 8.39
CA THR A 1127 -11.51 -27.78 8.18
C THR A 1127 -10.79 -26.42 8.12
N LEU A 1128 -9.90 -26.14 9.08
CA LEU A 1128 -9.16 -24.88 9.09
C LEU A 1128 -8.20 -24.77 7.90
N LEU A 1129 -7.55 -25.87 7.52
CA LEU A 1129 -6.67 -25.91 6.34
C LEU A 1129 -7.44 -25.59 5.06
N TYR A 1130 -8.64 -26.16 4.90
CA TYR A 1130 -9.55 -25.83 3.81
C TYR A 1130 -9.87 -24.34 3.77
N PHE A 1131 -10.25 -23.72 4.90
CA PHE A 1131 -10.60 -22.30 4.92
C PHE A 1131 -9.43 -21.37 4.58
N VAL A 1132 -8.22 -21.71 5.04
CA VAL A 1132 -7.00 -20.97 4.66
C VAL A 1132 -6.80 -21.04 3.15
N TYR A 1133 -6.84 -22.23 2.56
CA TYR A 1133 -6.63 -22.40 1.12
C TYR A 1133 -7.75 -21.78 0.28
N LEU A 1134 -9.00 -21.80 0.76
CA LEU A 1134 -10.09 -21.05 0.14
C LEU A 1134 -9.78 -19.55 0.07
N GLY A 1135 -9.21 -18.97 1.13
CA GLY A 1135 -8.80 -17.57 1.15
C GLY A 1135 -7.71 -17.28 0.11
N MET A 1136 -6.74 -18.18 -0.03
CA MET A 1136 -5.69 -18.09 -1.05
C MET A 1136 -6.23 -18.17 -2.48
N VAL A 1137 -7.18 -19.10 -2.74
CA VAL A 1137 -7.86 -19.22 -4.05
C VAL A 1137 -8.63 -17.95 -4.41
N VAL A 1138 -9.36 -17.37 -3.46
CA VAL A 1138 -10.16 -16.17 -3.75
C VAL A 1138 -9.25 -14.98 -4.13
N VAL A 1139 -8.08 -14.84 -3.50
CA VAL A 1139 -7.11 -13.81 -3.88
C VAL A 1139 -6.41 -14.11 -5.21
N SER A 1140 -6.13 -15.38 -5.52
CA SER A 1140 -5.51 -15.73 -6.81
C SER A 1140 -6.48 -15.59 -8.00
N LEU A 1141 -7.79 -15.64 -7.77
CA LEU A 1141 -8.82 -15.42 -8.79
C LEU A 1141 -9.21 -13.95 -9.00
N THR A 1142 -8.78 -13.04 -8.12
CA THR A 1142 -9.23 -11.65 -8.13
C THR A 1142 -8.08 -10.65 -8.28
N PRO A 1143 -8.28 -9.51 -8.97
CA PRO A 1143 -7.22 -8.53 -9.16
C PRO A 1143 -6.93 -7.76 -7.87
N ASN A 1144 -7.94 -7.46 -7.05
CA ASN A 1144 -7.82 -6.59 -5.88
C ASN A 1144 -8.40 -7.25 -4.62
N ASN A 1145 -7.77 -7.00 -3.47
CA ASN A 1145 -8.19 -7.48 -2.15
C ASN A 1145 -9.65 -7.07 -1.80
N GLN A 1146 -10.11 -5.91 -2.28
CA GLN A 1146 -11.49 -5.47 -2.07
C GLN A 1146 -12.50 -6.40 -2.76
N VAL A 1147 -12.23 -6.80 -4.01
CA VAL A 1147 -13.07 -7.72 -4.77
C VAL A 1147 -12.99 -9.13 -4.17
N ALA A 1148 -11.79 -9.55 -3.73
CA ALA A 1148 -11.58 -10.79 -3.00
C ALA A 1148 -12.47 -10.88 -1.74
N THR A 1149 -12.57 -9.78 -0.99
CA THR A 1149 -13.38 -9.71 0.24
C THR A 1149 -14.88 -9.85 -0.07
N ILE A 1150 -15.35 -9.26 -1.16
CA ILE A 1150 -16.76 -9.37 -1.59
C ILE A 1150 -17.06 -10.81 -2.03
N LEU A 1151 -16.24 -11.38 -2.91
CA LEU A 1151 -16.43 -12.75 -3.40
C LEU A 1151 -16.37 -13.78 -2.26
N SER A 1152 -15.40 -13.65 -1.35
CA SER A 1152 -15.29 -14.55 -0.19
C SER A 1152 -16.49 -14.46 0.75
N SER A 1153 -17.08 -13.27 0.95
CA SER A 1153 -18.29 -13.14 1.77
C SER A 1153 -19.47 -13.94 1.20
N MET A 1154 -19.62 -14.01 -0.12
CA MET A 1154 -20.63 -14.87 -0.76
C MET A 1154 -20.37 -16.35 -0.49
N CYS A 1155 -19.11 -16.79 -0.61
CA CYS A 1155 -18.71 -18.16 -0.31
C CYS A 1155 -19.00 -18.52 1.16
N PHE A 1156 -18.62 -17.65 2.11
CA PHE A 1156 -18.83 -17.89 3.54
C PHE A 1156 -20.31 -18.00 3.91
N ILE A 1157 -21.15 -17.12 3.35
CA ILE A 1157 -22.59 -17.14 3.62
C ILE A 1157 -23.24 -18.41 3.06
N THR A 1158 -22.84 -18.82 1.85
CA THR A 1158 -23.33 -20.07 1.24
C THR A 1158 -22.94 -21.29 2.07
N GLN A 1159 -21.70 -21.33 2.56
CA GLN A 1159 -21.20 -22.40 3.44
C GLN A 1159 -21.86 -22.41 4.81
N ASN A 1160 -22.21 -21.23 5.34
CA ASN A 1160 -22.95 -21.07 6.59
C ASN A 1160 -24.37 -21.65 6.45
N LEU A 1161 -25.10 -21.28 5.39
CA LEU A 1161 -26.46 -21.78 5.12
C LEU A 1161 -26.52 -23.30 4.97
N MET A 1162 -25.52 -23.89 4.30
CA MET A 1162 -25.45 -25.31 3.98
C MET A 1162 -24.65 -26.14 5.00
N ALA A 1163 -24.28 -25.59 6.15
CA ALA A 1163 -23.48 -26.31 7.15
C ALA A 1163 -24.22 -27.46 7.87
N GLY A 1164 -25.55 -27.55 7.74
CA GLY A 1164 -26.37 -28.61 8.38
C GLY A 1164 -26.96 -28.25 9.75
N PHE A 1165 -26.57 -27.10 10.34
CA PHE A 1165 -27.15 -26.60 11.60
C PHE A 1165 -28.44 -25.79 11.36
N ILE A 1166 -28.36 -24.77 10.50
CA ILE A 1166 -29.49 -23.86 10.19
C ILE A 1166 -30.62 -24.64 9.51
N VAL A 1167 -30.25 -25.41 8.47
CA VAL A 1167 -31.14 -26.36 7.79
C VAL A 1167 -30.50 -27.75 7.86
N PRO A 1168 -31.12 -28.71 8.57
CA PRO A 1168 -30.67 -30.10 8.58
C PRO A 1168 -30.72 -30.73 7.19
N GLY A 1169 -29.78 -31.61 6.87
CA GLY A 1169 -29.63 -32.23 5.56
C GLY A 1169 -30.92 -32.83 4.98
N PRO A 1170 -31.70 -33.64 5.73
CA PRO A 1170 -32.96 -34.22 5.25
C PRO A 1170 -34.05 -33.20 4.89
N LYS A 1171 -33.97 -31.98 5.44
CA LYS A 1171 -34.95 -30.90 5.19
C LYS A 1171 -34.57 -30.01 4.01
N ILE A 1172 -33.39 -30.18 3.42
CA ILE A 1172 -32.96 -29.42 2.24
C ILE A 1172 -33.71 -29.96 1.01
N PRO A 1173 -34.27 -29.08 0.15
CA PRO A 1173 -34.94 -29.52 -1.08
C PRO A 1173 -34.04 -30.36 -1.98
N LYS A 1174 -34.64 -31.35 -2.68
CA LYS A 1174 -33.89 -32.32 -3.52
C LYS A 1174 -33.00 -31.65 -4.57
N TRP A 1175 -33.37 -30.47 -5.09
CA TRP A 1175 -32.57 -29.74 -6.08
C TRP A 1175 -31.37 -28.98 -5.48
N TRP A 1176 -31.30 -28.77 -4.16
CA TRP A 1176 -30.16 -28.12 -3.48
C TRP A 1176 -29.29 -29.11 -2.70
N ILE A 1177 -29.67 -30.38 -2.60
CA ILE A 1177 -28.93 -31.38 -1.82
C ILE A 1177 -27.51 -31.66 -2.35
N TRP A 1178 -27.27 -31.45 -3.66
CA TRP A 1178 -25.93 -31.54 -4.24
C TRP A 1178 -24.99 -30.47 -3.67
N LEU A 1179 -25.50 -29.25 -3.45
CA LEU A 1179 -24.73 -28.14 -2.87
C LEU A 1179 -24.35 -28.45 -1.43
N TYR A 1180 -25.27 -29.04 -0.65
CA TYR A 1180 -24.98 -29.53 0.71
C TYR A 1180 -23.86 -30.58 0.74
N ARG A 1181 -23.79 -31.47 -0.26
CA ARG A 1181 -22.76 -32.52 -0.34
C ARG A 1181 -21.39 -32.03 -0.82
N ILE A 1182 -21.34 -30.96 -1.62
CA ILE A 1182 -20.07 -30.39 -2.11
C ILE A 1182 -19.43 -29.47 -1.06
N ILE A 1183 -20.22 -28.92 -0.14
CA ILE A 1183 -19.74 -27.96 0.85
C ILE A 1183 -19.02 -28.68 2.01
N PRO A 1184 -17.77 -28.32 2.36
CA PRO A 1184 -17.01 -29.02 3.41
C PRO A 1184 -17.61 -28.88 4.81
N THR A 1185 -18.25 -27.76 5.10
CA THR A 1185 -18.79 -27.45 6.45
C THR A 1185 -19.90 -28.41 6.89
N SER A 1186 -20.64 -29.01 5.95
CA SER A 1186 -21.65 -30.03 6.25
C SER A 1186 -21.01 -31.33 6.76
N TRP A 1187 -19.92 -31.75 6.13
CA TRP A 1187 -19.14 -32.92 6.54
C TRP A 1187 -18.44 -32.69 7.88
N THR A 1188 -17.90 -31.49 8.11
CA THR A 1188 -17.29 -31.10 9.38
C THR A 1188 -18.27 -31.29 10.56
N LEU A 1189 -19.48 -30.75 10.45
CA LEU A 1189 -20.47 -30.85 11.52
C LEU A 1189 -20.95 -32.29 11.74
N ASN A 1190 -21.13 -33.06 10.66
CA ASN A 1190 -21.48 -34.48 10.73
C ASN A 1190 -20.42 -35.30 11.49
N VAL A 1191 -19.13 -35.11 11.17
CA VAL A 1191 -18.03 -35.81 11.84
C VAL A 1191 -17.92 -35.41 13.31
N PHE A 1192 -17.99 -34.11 13.64
CA PHE A 1192 -17.93 -33.68 15.04
C PHE A 1192 -19.04 -34.29 15.90
N PHE A 1193 -20.27 -34.22 15.42
CA PHE A 1193 -21.40 -34.72 16.18
C PHE A 1193 -21.37 -36.25 16.33
N THR A 1194 -21.04 -36.96 15.24
CA THR A 1194 -21.00 -38.43 15.21
C THR A 1194 -19.88 -38.98 16.12
N THR A 1195 -18.70 -38.38 16.07
CA THR A 1195 -17.53 -38.85 16.84
C THR A 1195 -17.65 -38.59 18.34
N GLN A 1196 -18.26 -37.46 18.73
CA GLN A 1196 -18.36 -37.08 20.15
C GLN A 1196 -19.52 -37.76 20.88
N PHE A 1197 -20.69 -37.82 20.25
CA PHE A 1197 -21.92 -38.23 20.93
C PHE A 1197 -22.52 -39.53 20.45
N LEU A 1198 -22.27 -39.92 19.19
CA LEU A 1198 -22.87 -41.13 18.64
C LEU A 1198 -22.00 -42.37 18.86
N TYR A 1199 -20.91 -42.38 19.64
CA TYR A 1199 -20.13 -43.61 19.91
C TYR A 1199 -20.67 -44.46 21.07
N ASP A 1200 -21.50 -43.89 21.94
CA ASP A 1200 -22.08 -44.56 23.11
C ASP A 1200 -23.53 -44.97 22.79
N ASP A 1201 -23.81 -46.28 22.70
CA ASP A 1201 -25.06 -46.84 22.16
C ASP A 1201 -26.28 -46.72 23.10
N ASP A 1202 -26.08 -46.46 24.39
CA ASP A 1202 -27.11 -46.62 25.43
C ASP A 1202 -27.85 -45.34 25.85
N LYS A 1203 -27.61 -44.20 25.16
CA LYS A 1203 -28.15 -42.91 25.62
C LYS A 1203 -29.48 -42.51 24.96
N ASN A 1204 -30.49 -42.28 25.82
CA ASN A 1204 -31.81 -41.80 25.43
C ASN A 1204 -32.00 -40.31 25.75
N ILE A 1205 -32.79 -39.62 24.92
CA ILE A 1205 -33.14 -38.21 25.08
C ILE A 1205 -34.67 -38.02 25.09
N MET A 1206 -35.15 -37.02 25.82
CA MET A 1206 -36.57 -36.67 25.84
C MET A 1206 -36.89 -35.68 24.70
N VAL A 1207 -37.81 -36.08 23.81
CA VAL A 1207 -38.29 -35.26 22.68
C VAL A 1207 -39.81 -35.21 22.72
N SER A 1208 -40.37 -34.03 22.98
CA SER A 1208 -41.83 -33.81 22.98
C SER A 1208 -42.62 -34.75 23.92
N GLY A 1209 -42.01 -35.16 25.04
CA GLY A 1209 -42.62 -36.07 26.03
C GLY A 1209 -42.31 -37.55 25.83
N GLU A 1210 -41.64 -37.94 24.73
CA GLU A 1210 -41.24 -39.33 24.45
C GLU A 1210 -39.73 -39.54 24.63
N ILE A 1211 -39.34 -40.74 25.09
CA ILE A 1211 -37.94 -41.15 25.27
C ILE A 1211 -37.48 -41.83 23.98
N ILE A 1212 -36.55 -41.20 23.25
CA ILE A 1212 -36.04 -41.69 21.97
C ILE A 1212 -34.52 -41.90 22.07
N PRO A 1213 -33.96 -42.99 21.51
CA PRO A 1213 -32.51 -43.15 21.40
C PRO A 1213 -31.87 -42.00 20.64
N MET A 1214 -30.80 -41.41 21.19
CA MET A 1214 -30.12 -40.24 20.60
C MET A 1214 -29.64 -40.52 19.16
N MET A 1215 -29.17 -41.75 18.89
CA MET A 1215 -28.75 -42.20 17.56
C MET A 1215 -29.88 -42.19 16.54
N SER A 1216 -31.07 -42.65 16.92
CA SER A 1216 -32.26 -42.64 16.05
C SER A 1216 -32.70 -41.21 15.72
N PHE A 1217 -32.69 -40.33 16.73
CA PHE A 1217 -32.98 -38.91 16.54
C PHE A 1217 -31.97 -38.22 15.62
N ALA A 1218 -30.68 -38.47 15.81
CA ALA A 1218 -29.62 -37.92 14.98
C ALA A 1218 -29.74 -38.33 13.51
N LYS A 1219 -30.06 -39.61 13.25
CA LYS A 1219 -30.26 -40.14 11.89
C LYS A 1219 -31.50 -39.55 11.23
N ASN A 1220 -32.63 -39.48 11.94
CA ASN A 1220 -33.90 -39.03 11.37
C ASN A 1220 -33.99 -37.50 11.20
N TYR A 1221 -33.45 -36.72 12.16
CA TYR A 1221 -33.53 -35.27 12.12
C TYR A 1221 -32.39 -34.61 11.35
N PHE A 1222 -31.13 -35.02 11.62
CA PHE A 1222 -29.94 -34.42 11.02
C PHE A 1222 -29.38 -35.19 9.82
N GLY A 1223 -29.73 -36.48 9.68
CA GLY A 1223 -29.16 -37.33 8.64
C GLY A 1223 -27.75 -37.84 8.96
N TYR A 1224 -27.33 -37.77 10.23
CA TYR A 1224 -26.00 -38.22 10.66
C TYR A 1224 -26.02 -39.72 11.01
N SER A 1225 -25.04 -40.47 10.51
CA SER A 1225 -24.92 -41.91 10.80
C SER A 1225 -23.45 -42.32 10.93
N ARG A 1226 -23.20 -43.37 11.73
CA ARG A 1226 -21.87 -43.97 11.88
C ARG A 1226 -21.34 -44.52 10.55
N ASP A 1227 -22.22 -45.08 9.71
CA ASP A 1227 -21.86 -45.66 8.40
C ASP A 1227 -21.23 -44.63 7.45
N LEU A 1228 -21.56 -43.35 7.61
CA LEU A 1228 -21.05 -42.25 6.79
C LEU A 1228 -19.69 -41.72 7.28
N LEU A 1229 -19.20 -42.15 8.46
CA LEU A 1229 -18.00 -41.62 9.08
C LEU A 1229 -16.72 -41.83 8.23
N PRO A 1230 -16.45 -43.03 7.66
CA PRO A 1230 -15.25 -43.22 6.83
C PRO A 1230 -15.27 -42.36 5.56
N LEU A 1231 -16.45 -42.25 4.92
CA LEU A 1231 -16.64 -41.40 3.75
C LEU A 1231 -16.43 -39.92 4.09
N ALA A 1232 -16.99 -39.47 5.21
CA ALA A 1232 -16.86 -38.09 5.67
C ALA A 1232 -15.39 -37.73 5.99
N ALA A 1233 -14.63 -38.65 6.59
CA ALA A 1233 -13.20 -38.46 6.84
C ALA A 1233 -12.42 -38.29 5.52
N VAL A 1234 -12.61 -39.18 4.54
CA VAL A 1234 -11.95 -39.08 3.23
C VAL A 1234 -12.29 -37.77 2.53
N MET A 1235 -13.58 -37.36 2.54
CA MET A 1235 -14.00 -36.11 1.92
C MET A 1235 -13.34 -34.88 2.57
N LEU A 1236 -13.23 -34.84 3.90
CA LEU A 1236 -12.56 -33.75 4.62
C LEU A 1236 -11.07 -33.64 4.27
N ALA A 1237 -10.37 -34.75 3.99
CA ALA A 1237 -8.99 -34.72 3.53
C ALA A 1237 -8.84 -34.24 2.08
N ILE A 1238 -9.79 -34.56 1.19
CA ILE A 1238 -9.74 -34.19 -0.22
C ILE A 1238 -9.90 -32.68 -0.42
N PHE A 1239 -10.75 -32.01 0.36
CA PHE A 1239 -11.04 -30.59 0.16
C PHE A 1239 -9.80 -29.67 0.24
N PRO A 1240 -8.95 -29.73 1.28
CA PRO A 1240 -7.72 -28.93 1.29
C PRO A 1240 -6.82 -29.20 0.08
N VAL A 1241 -6.66 -30.45 -0.33
CA VAL A 1241 -5.84 -30.80 -1.51
C VAL A 1241 -6.42 -30.18 -2.78
N PHE A 1242 -7.73 -30.29 -2.99
CA PHE A 1242 -8.43 -29.73 -4.15
C PHE A 1242 -8.27 -28.21 -4.24
N PHE A 1243 -8.51 -27.47 -3.16
CA PHE A 1243 -8.35 -26.01 -3.14
C PHE A 1243 -6.87 -25.59 -3.29
N GLY A 1244 -5.93 -26.38 -2.75
CA GLY A 1244 -4.50 -26.17 -2.96
C GLY A 1244 -4.09 -26.28 -4.44
N ILE A 1245 -4.63 -27.28 -5.17
CA ILE A 1245 -4.38 -27.44 -6.61
C ILE A 1245 -4.97 -26.27 -7.40
N ILE A 1246 -6.20 -25.84 -7.08
CA ILE A 1246 -6.83 -24.68 -7.73
C ILE A 1246 -6.01 -23.41 -7.50
N PHE A 1247 -5.49 -23.22 -6.28
CA PHE A 1247 -4.65 -22.07 -5.95
C PHE A 1247 -3.40 -22.04 -6.83
N ALA A 1248 -2.67 -23.15 -6.89
CA ALA A 1248 -1.45 -23.27 -7.68
C ALA A 1248 -1.71 -23.10 -9.19
N TYR A 1249 -2.81 -23.67 -9.70
CA TYR A 1249 -3.24 -23.49 -11.08
C TYR A 1249 -3.57 -22.02 -11.40
N SER A 1250 -4.35 -21.38 -10.52
CA SER A 1250 -4.80 -20.00 -10.70
C SER A 1250 -3.63 -19.02 -10.69
N ILE A 1251 -2.68 -19.17 -9.76
CA ILE A 1251 -1.45 -18.37 -9.72
C ILE A 1251 -0.59 -18.58 -10.97
N SER A 1252 -0.53 -19.82 -11.49
CA SER A 1252 0.25 -20.13 -12.67
C SER A 1252 -0.33 -19.50 -13.94
N LYS A 1253 -1.66 -19.53 -14.10
CA LYS A 1253 -2.33 -19.11 -15.35
C LYS A 1253 -2.83 -17.67 -15.34
N LEU A 1254 -3.27 -17.13 -14.21
CA LEU A 1254 -3.84 -15.78 -14.13
C LEU A 1254 -2.75 -14.75 -13.81
N ASN A 1255 -2.55 -13.81 -14.73
CA ASN A 1255 -1.71 -12.64 -14.50
C ASN A 1255 -2.55 -11.36 -14.54
N PHE A 1256 -2.64 -10.68 -13.41
CA PHE A 1256 -3.37 -9.41 -13.30
C PHE A 1256 -2.49 -8.18 -13.60
N GLN A 1257 -1.17 -8.35 -13.73
CA GLN A 1257 -0.30 -7.30 -14.26
C GLN A 1257 -0.36 -7.34 -15.79
N ARG A 1258 -1.28 -6.57 -16.39
CA ARG A 1258 -1.23 -6.26 -17.83
C ARG A 1258 -0.22 -5.11 -18.04
N ARG A 1259 0.92 -5.42 -18.67
CA ARG A 1259 2.00 -4.47 -19.02
C ARG A 1259 2.12 -4.26 -20.51
#